data_AF-A0A0L0TCK4-F1
#
_entry.id   AF-A0A0L0TCK4-F1
#
_cell.length_a   1.000
_cell.length_b   1.000
_cell.length_c   1.000
_cell.angle_alpha   90.00
_cell.angle_beta   90.00
_cell.angle_gamma   90.00
#
_symmetry.space_group_name_H-M   'P 1'
#
loop_
_entity.id
_entity.type
_entity.pdbx_description
1 polymer ?
#
loop_
_entity_poly.entity_id
_entity_poly.type
_entity_poly.pdbx_seq_one_letter_code
_entity_poly.pdbx_strand_id
1 'polypeptide(L)'
;MPGIRDTMWSLDLNRSTNVTDTILNIDKVGGSVDAIVIVHRYAMLPNTDTLNVLEFYLNLLGKYSRNLIVVYSHYLPIPAAERGEYLNLSDRIAAFEAWLQNKSFSDHLALTTHIPMNNKLPVRLQENAGHAAFCYQQLRAFLQVVGNLARDRPGVDPILGPQFAFHALARSEDPAGGTMESTYPATSVDAAALTKTAIMESTMVDSDCIPADASQVILLSANATIEMADVELNGSHDATNVIATQTSESRDIPVATVVPLGSAGLNTSTTGPVTTFSGLLAMSARFQTPDGTLPTKPNRLAAFTNLVDCAAIAHAASTTRILVPCRLLPLIDAFLTHMQAHETRDEQDLYTTFDQLTLIQRLMQRRTPAFINETKGGLPHSLENQSLSFPLATPLLPSESVLASHLVVVGPTLFVNDGLSKEDSYLGEPGSYERFGIVAGVPIPYDYVGGEASIMPGMLAHEWAKFCGEDASHQHVNIDRRMDHSAAKELALIEAFAARADNPEQQLWATQRQVTVRFAIGNRHERVLEEPNAKTAKHMWTFFVMADSKHLDAALIERFVVRLHKTFEPPSITFTAPPFVLTRVGWGTFTIKCEIYWKHGIQAPTSPTAVKWRLDFKGEGSEKYFDVPLLIPRVDHSEDNVERCRLRTTIDAILAECVARSDEYAQPIYLRLAGNVPMRREVGVTRQVANLVAEVIDAVEQSSCTLAQLECVDIAWADVPLDVDLSRSVATTSGGAAVTVRISHDSPAAVMPDQFREKCLLMVVDFAQAKALSGDEDRAGADKFSVSSSVACCSLVSELHNPLINVGMLDRIVVRPEPVVQAGRT
;
A
#
# COMPACT_ATOMS: atom_id res chain seq x y z
N MET A 1 -26.30 10.18 -17.06
CA MET A 1 -27.56 9.85 -17.76
C MET A 1 -27.35 8.65 -18.67
N PRO A 2 -28.26 7.66 -18.70
CA PRO A 2 -28.18 6.58 -19.68
C PRO A 2 -28.28 7.19 -21.09
N GLY A 3 -27.30 6.91 -21.94
CA GLY A 3 -27.27 7.42 -23.31
C GLY A 3 -28.40 6.83 -24.15
N ILE A 4 -29.16 7.67 -24.86
CA ILE A 4 -30.12 7.26 -25.88
C ILE A 4 -29.31 6.77 -27.11
N ARG A 5 -28.84 5.51 -27.09
CA ARG A 5 -28.19 4.87 -28.24
C ARG A 5 -29.22 4.10 -29.08
N ASP A 6 -29.32 4.43 -30.36
CA ASP A 6 -29.97 3.62 -31.42
C ASP A 6 -31.43 3.19 -31.16
N THR A 7 -32.34 4.16 -31.05
CA THR A 7 -33.80 3.87 -30.97
C THR A 7 -34.64 4.72 -31.92
N MET A 8 -34.05 5.32 -32.97
CA MET A 8 -34.82 6.15 -33.92
C MET A 8 -35.86 5.35 -34.73
N TRP A 9 -35.85 4.01 -34.66
CA TRP A 9 -36.80 3.13 -35.35
C TRP A 9 -37.77 2.41 -34.39
N SER A 10 -37.55 2.48 -33.07
CA SER A 10 -38.47 1.95 -32.07
C SER A 10 -38.36 2.75 -30.79
N LEU A 11 -39.47 3.36 -30.33
CA LEU A 11 -39.55 3.90 -28.97
C LEU A 11 -39.36 2.75 -27.98
N ASP A 12 -38.12 2.54 -27.53
CA ASP A 12 -37.83 1.65 -26.41
C ASP A 12 -38.43 2.28 -25.15
N LEU A 13 -39.61 1.78 -24.75
CA LEU A 13 -40.36 2.26 -23.60
C LEU A 13 -39.49 2.35 -22.35
N ASN A 14 -38.58 1.38 -22.14
CA ASN A 14 -37.74 1.32 -20.94
C ASN A 14 -36.75 2.48 -20.87
N ARG A 15 -36.28 2.99 -22.02
CA ARG A 15 -35.34 4.12 -22.05
C ARG A 15 -36.06 5.47 -21.96
N SER A 16 -37.26 5.58 -22.54
CA SER A 16 -38.13 6.75 -22.34
C SER A 16 -38.50 6.91 -20.85
N THR A 17 -38.80 5.79 -20.18
CA THR A 17 -39.01 5.76 -18.72
C THR A 17 -37.78 6.25 -17.96
N ASN A 18 -36.56 5.80 -18.33
CA ASN A 18 -35.34 6.24 -17.66
C ASN A 18 -35.05 7.75 -17.78
N VAL A 19 -35.30 8.35 -18.95
CA VAL A 19 -35.12 9.80 -19.15
C VAL A 19 -36.16 10.58 -18.36
N THR A 20 -37.42 10.14 -18.42
CA THR A 20 -38.53 10.75 -17.67
C THR A 20 -38.29 10.65 -16.16
N ASP A 21 -37.88 9.49 -15.65
CA ASP A 21 -37.57 9.26 -14.24
C ASP A 21 -36.37 10.10 -13.78
N THR A 22 -35.35 10.24 -14.63
CA THR A 22 -34.19 11.11 -14.34
C THR A 22 -34.65 12.56 -14.19
N ILE A 23 -35.54 13.03 -15.07
CA ILE A 23 -36.06 14.39 -15.05
C ILE A 23 -36.96 14.62 -13.84
N LEU A 24 -37.83 13.66 -13.52
CA LEU A 24 -38.62 13.68 -12.28
C LEU A 24 -37.74 13.69 -11.03
N ASN A 25 -36.59 13.02 -11.05
CA ASN A 25 -35.65 13.06 -9.94
C ASN A 25 -34.92 14.41 -9.84
N ILE A 26 -34.56 15.02 -10.98
CA ILE A 26 -34.00 16.38 -11.03
C ILE A 26 -35.01 17.37 -10.43
N ASP A 27 -36.29 17.28 -10.82
CA ASP A 27 -37.37 18.09 -10.25
C ASP A 27 -37.50 17.89 -8.73
N LYS A 28 -37.50 16.63 -8.27
CA LYS A 28 -37.66 16.30 -6.84
C LYS A 28 -36.54 16.87 -5.97
N VAL A 29 -35.30 16.91 -6.48
CA VAL A 29 -34.13 17.40 -5.73
C VAL A 29 -33.85 18.88 -5.97
N GLY A 30 -34.63 19.57 -6.82
CA GLY A 30 -34.35 20.95 -7.22
C GLY A 30 -33.03 21.10 -7.97
N GLY A 31 -32.60 20.07 -8.69
CA GLY A 31 -31.31 20.03 -9.38
C GLY A 31 -31.31 20.88 -10.65
N SER A 32 -30.12 21.35 -11.06
CA SER A 32 -29.89 21.96 -12.37
C SER A 32 -29.02 21.05 -13.23
N VAL A 33 -29.17 21.14 -14.55
CA VAL A 33 -28.33 20.44 -15.52
C VAL A 33 -27.37 21.46 -16.13
N ASP A 34 -26.06 21.25 -15.96
CA ASP A 34 -25.05 22.22 -16.43
C ASP A 34 -24.96 22.27 -17.97
N ALA A 35 -25.12 21.12 -18.63
CA ALA A 35 -25.12 21.01 -20.08
C ALA A 35 -25.93 19.80 -20.57
N ILE A 36 -26.56 19.93 -21.74
CA ILE A 36 -27.12 18.82 -22.51
C ILE A 36 -26.11 18.45 -23.59
N VAL A 37 -25.68 17.19 -23.65
CA VAL A 37 -24.72 16.72 -24.68
C VAL A 37 -25.43 15.82 -25.68
N ILE A 38 -25.51 16.25 -26.94
CA ILE A 38 -26.03 15.46 -28.07
C ILE A 38 -24.86 14.86 -28.82
N VAL A 39 -24.85 13.54 -29.02
CA VAL A 39 -23.84 12.88 -29.85
C VAL A 39 -24.44 12.49 -31.19
N HIS A 40 -24.16 13.28 -32.23
CA HIS A 40 -24.63 13.04 -33.59
C HIS A 40 -23.65 12.12 -34.35
N ARG A 41 -24.00 10.84 -34.51
CA ARG A 41 -23.16 9.86 -35.21
C ARG A 41 -23.21 10.01 -36.73
N TYR A 42 -22.12 9.67 -37.41
CA TYR A 42 -21.92 9.68 -38.87
C TYR A 42 -22.04 11.05 -39.53
N ALA A 43 -22.27 12.08 -38.71
CA ALA A 43 -22.49 13.47 -39.09
C ALA A 43 -23.50 13.67 -40.25
N MET A 44 -24.36 12.71 -40.62
CA MET A 44 -25.31 12.90 -41.72
C MET A 44 -26.20 14.13 -41.48
N LEU A 45 -26.72 14.75 -42.54
CA LEU A 45 -27.70 15.82 -42.37
C LEU A 45 -28.89 15.26 -41.56
N PRO A 46 -29.24 15.86 -40.42
CA PRO A 46 -30.32 15.35 -39.60
C PRO A 46 -31.62 15.45 -40.39
N ASN A 47 -32.33 14.34 -40.53
CA ASN A 47 -33.62 14.32 -41.21
C ASN A 47 -34.74 14.79 -40.26
N THR A 48 -35.89 15.12 -40.82
CA THR A 48 -37.04 15.64 -40.07
C THR A 48 -37.45 14.72 -38.92
N ASP A 49 -37.42 13.40 -39.11
CA ASP A 49 -37.80 12.43 -38.07
C ASP A 49 -36.84 12.47 -36.88
N THR A 50 -35.54 12.54 -37.14
CA THR A 50 -34.50 12.68 -36.11
C THR A 50 -34.69 13.97 -35.32
N LEU A 51 -34.95 15.06 -36.03
CA LEU A 51 -35.16 16.37 -35.43
C LEU A 51 -36.44 16.42 -34.59
N ASN A 52 -37.53 15.78 -35.01
CA ASN A 52 -38.78 15.71 -34.24
C ASN A 52 -38.61 14.99 -32.90
N VAL A 53 -37.85 13.88 -32.87
CA VAL A 53 -37.56 13.16 -31.63
C VAL A 53 -36.70 14.02 -30.71
N LEU A 54 -35.69 14.69 -31.28
CA LEU A 54 -34.82 15.57 -30.52
C LEU A 54 -35.57 16.78 -29.96
N GLU A 55 -36.53 17.32 -30.73
CA GLU A 55 -37.41 18.41 -30.31
C GLU A 55 -38.14 18.07 -29.02
N PHE A 56 -38.70 16.86 -28.93
CA PHE A 56 -39.40 16.38 -27.73
C PHE A 56 -38.48 16.40 -26.50
N TYR A 57 -37.27 15.84 -26.60
CA TYR A 57 -36.34 15.78 -25.47
C TYR A 57 -35.75 17.14 -25.11
N LEU A 58 -35.45 18.00 -26.09
CA LEU A 58 -34.95 19.35 -25.83
C LEU A 58 -36.01 20.24 -25.20
N ASN A 59 -37.29 20.08 -25.54
CA ASN A 59 -38.39 20.77 -24.85
C ASN A 59 -38.52 20.35 -23.39
N LEU A 60 -38.20 19.09 -23.08
CA LEU A 60 -38.25 18.57 -21.72
C LEU A 60 -37.01 18.99 -20.91
N LEU A 61 -35.81 18.83 -21.46
CA LEU A 61 -34.53 19.09 -20.79
C LEU A 61 -34.14 20.58 -20.79
N GLY A 62 -34.60 21.35 -21.76
CA GLY A 62 -34.27 22.78 -21.90
C GLY A 62 -34.71 23.64 -20.73
N LYS A 63 -35.65 23.13 -19.90
CA LYS A 63 -36.04 23.76 -18.64
C LYS A 63 -34.94 23.74 -17.58
N TYR A 64 -34.01 22.79 -17.65
CA TYR A 64 -33.00 22.54 -16.61
C TYR A 64 -31.59 22.95 -17.00
N SER A 65 -31.34 23.20 -18.29
CA SER A 65 -30.02 23.54 -18.82
C SER A 65 -30.08 24.71 -19.78
N ARG A 66 -29.08 25.59 -19.69
CA ARG A 66 -28.88 26.68 -20.64
C ARG A 66 -27.91 26.35 -21.75
N ASN A 67 -27.10 25.31 -21.55
CA ASN A 67 -26.00 24.97 -22.43
C ASN A 67 -26.33 23.69 -23.21
N LEU A 68 -26.11 23.74 -24.52
CA LEU A 68 -26.25 22.62 -25.44
C LEU A 68 -24.91 22.36 -26.11
N ILE A 69 -24.37 21.14 -25.97
CA ILE A 69 -23.15 20.70 -26.65
C ILE A 69 -23.54 19.66 -27.69
N VAL A 70 -23.18 19.90 -28.94
CA VAL A 70 -23.43 18.98 -30.06
C VAL A 70 -22.11 18.37 -30.52
N VAL A 71 -21.93 17.09 -30.23
CA VAL A 71 -20.73 16.32 -30.57
C VAL A 71 -20.96 15.52 -31.85
N TYR A 72 -20.24 15.83 -32.92
CA TYR A 72 -20.32 15.10 -34.18
C TYR A 72 -19.34 13.92 -34.17
N SER A 73 -19.88 12.71 -34.05
CA SER A 73 -19.15 11.45 -33.85
C SER A 73 -19.05 10.59 -35.11
N HIS A 74 -18.06 9.68 -35.15
CA HIS A 74 -17.78 8.78 -36.30
C HIS A 74 -17.36 9.51 -37.58
N TYR A 75 -16.42 10.45 -37.41
CA TYR A 75 -15.63 10.93 -38.53
C TYR A 75 -14.73 9.80 -39.03
N LEU A 76 -14.83 9.44 -40.31
CA LEU A 76 -13.87 8.52 -40.95
C LEU A 76 -12.62 9.35 -41.29
N PRO A 77 -11.54 9.23 -40.51
CA PRO A 77 -10.39 10.11 -40.65
C PRO A 77 -9.51 9.70 -41.82
N ILE A 78 -9.53 8.42 -42.22
CA ILE A 78 -8.71 7.89 -43.31
C ILE A 78 -9.12 8.54 -44.65
N PRO A 79 -10.39 8.52 -45.10
CA PRO A 79 -10.77 9.16 -46.36
C PRO A 79 -10.59 10.68 -46.38
N ALA A 80 -10.59 11.33 -45.21
CA ALA A 80 -10.47 12.78 -45.10
C ALA A 80 -9.00 13.23 -44.99
N ALA A 81 -8.14 12.43 -44.34
CA ALA A 81 -6.70 12.57 -44.40
C ALA A 81 -6.18 12.31 -45.83
N GLU A 82 -6.72 11.31 -46.52
CA GLU A 82 -6.37 10.97 -47.90
C GLU A 82 -6.77 12.05 -48.92
N ARG A 83 -7.87 12.77 -48.67
CA ARG A 83 -8.35 13.85 -49.56
C ARG A 83 -7.79 15.23 -49.22
N GLY A 84 -7.10 15.38 -48.09
CA GLY A 84 -6.63 16.69 -47.59
C GLY A 84 -7.76 17.66 -47.19
N GLU A 85 -9.01 17.22 -47.30
CA GLU A 85 -10.19 17.99 -46.93
C GLU A 85 -10.76 17.39 -45.65
N TYR A 86 -10.48 18.05 -44.53
CA TYR A 86 -11.21 17.77 -43.30
C TYR A 86 -12.70 17.97 -43.57
N LEU A 87 -13.55 17.10 -43.01
CA LEU A 87 -14.99 17.14 -43.26
C LEU A 87 -15.52 18.51 -42.83
N ASN A 88 -15.90 19.31 -43.82
CA ASN A 88 -16.54 20.59 -43.60
C ASN A 88 -17.92 20.33 -42.98
N LEU A 89 -18.04 20.58 -41.67
CA LEU A 89 -19.30 20.45 -40.94
C LEU A 89 -20.19 21.69 -41.05
N SER A 90 -19.73 22.76 -41.71
CA SER A 90 -20.41 24.06 -41.71
C SER A 90 -21.86 23.95 -42.17
N ASP A 91 -22.15 23.21 -43.23
CA ASP A 91 -23.53 23.03 -43.73
C ASP A 91 -24.42 22.29 -42.72
N ARG A 92 -23.84 21.32 -41.99
CA ARG A 92 -24.56 20.50 -40.99
C ARG A 92 -24.79 21.27 -39.71
N ILE A 93 -23.80 22.06 -39.29
CA ILE A 93 -23.89 22.99 -38.16
C ILE A 93 -24.95 24.04 -38.49
N ALA A 94 -24.87 24.69 -39.66
CA ALA A 94 -25.83 25.68 -40.12
C ALA A 94 -27.26 25.11 -40.23
N ALA A 95 -27.43 23.90 -40.76
CA ALA A 95 -28.73 23.25 -40.82
C ALA A 95 -29.30 22.94 -39.42
N PHE A 96 -28.47 22.48 -38.49
CA PHE A 96 -28.89 22.20 -37.12
C PHE A 96 -29.21 23.49 -36.34
N GLU A 97 -28.39 24.54 -36.49
CA GLU A 97 -28.64 25.85 -35.90
C GLU A 97 -29.89 26.51 -36.47
N ALA A 98 -30.11 26.44 -37.79
CA ALA A 98 -31.33 26.94 -38.41
C ALA A 98 -32.58 26.20 -37.90
N TRP A 99 -32.47 24.88 -37.67
CA TRP A 99 -33.55 24.13 -37.02
C TRP A 99 -33.76 24.56 -35.56
N LEU A 100 -32.68 24.72 -34.77
CA LEU A 100 -32.76 25.21 -33.39
C LEU A 100 -33.41 26.60 -33.32
N GLN A 101 -33.05 27.53 -34.22
CA GLN A 101 -33.60 28.88 -34.26
C GLN A 101 -35.08 28.94 -34.66
N ASN A 102 -35.53 28.01 -35.51
CA ASN A 102 -36.93 27.90 -35.91
C ASN A 102 -37.84 27.25 -34.86
N LYS A 103 -37.26 26.76 -33.76
CA LYS A 103 -37.98 26.06 -32.69
C LYS A 103 -37.82 26.83 -31.38
N SER A 104 -38.94 27.15 -30.75
CA SER A 104 -38.94 27.77 -29.42
C SER A 104 -38.73 26.70 -28.36
N PHE A 105 -37.48 26.26 -28.18
CA PHE A 105 -37.10 25.64 -26.91
C PHE A 105 -37.13 26.75 -25.86
N SER A 106 -37.64 26.47 -24.65
CA SER A 106 -37.77 27.43 -23.54
C SER A 106 -36.65 28.48 -23.54
N ASP A 107 -36.95 29.75 -23.21
CA ASP A 107 -36.08 30.96 -23.25
C ASP A 107 -34.68 30.84 -22.60
N HIS A 108 -34.34 29.67 -22.07
CA HIS A 108 -33.14 29.32 -21.35
C HIS A 108 -32.04 28.68 -22.22
N LEU A 109 -32.34 28.03 -23.34
CA LEU A 109 -31.33 27.41 -24.22
C LEU A 109 -30.67 28.46 -25.13
N ALA A 110 -29.63 29.12 -24.61
CA ALA A 110 -29.01 30.28 -25.27
C ALA A 110 -27.70 29.96 -26.00
N LEU A 111 -26.95 28.95 -25.56
CA LEU A 111 -25.61 28.68 -26.08
C LEU A 111 -25.50 27.26 -26.65
N THR A 112 -25.24 27.15 -27.95
CA THR A 112 -24.93 25.88 -28.61
C THR A 112 -23.45 25.83 -28.96
N THR A 113 -22.74 24.81 -28.46
CA THR A 113 -21.33 24.57 -28.79
C THR A 113 -21.21 23.31 -29.64
N HIS A 114 -20.70 23.46 -30.86
CA HIS A 114 -20.51 22.36 -31.81
C HIS A 114 -19.08 21.83 -31.73
N ILE A 115 -18.92 20.51 -31.54
CA ILE A 115 -17.62 19.87 -31.34
C ILE A 115 -17.47 18.67 -32.29
N PRO A 116 -16.53 18.69 -33.24
CA PRO A 116 -16.18 17.49 -33.99
C PRO A 116 -15.40 16.55 -33.08
N MET A 117 -15.82 15.29 -32.95
CA MET A 117 -15.10 14.33 -32.10
C MET A 117 -15.12 12.92 -32.69
N ASN A 118 -13.95 12.34 -32.93
CA ASN A 118 -13.85 10.95 -33.35
C ASN A 118 -13.77 10.03 -32.12
N ASN A 119 -14.74 9.13 -31.99
CA ASN A 119 -14.87 8.26 -30.83
C ASN A 119 -14.14 6.91 -30.99
N LYS A 120 -13.52 6.66 -32.14
CA LYS A 120 -12.68 5.46 -32.37
C LYS A 120 -11.22 5.87 -32.43
N LEU A 121 -10.50 5.61 -31.34
CA LEU A 121 -9.04 5.55 -31.36
C LEU A 121 -8.61 4.42 -32.31
N PRO A 122 -7.56 4.62 -33.12
CA PRO A 122 -7.03 3.54 -33.95
C PRO A 122 -6.56 2.38 -33.05
N VAL A 123 -6.81 1.14 -33.49
CA VAL A 123 -6.46 -0.08 -32.73
C VAL A 123 -4.96 -0.17 -32.45
N ARG A 124 -4.14 0.44 -33.30
CA ARG A 124 -2.69 0.53 -33.15
C ARG A 124 -2.26 1.99 -33.24
N LEU A 125 -1.92 2.57 -32.09
CA LEU A 125 -1.46 3.96 -31.95
C LEU A 125 -0.25 4.29 -32.84
N GLN A 126 0.64 3.31 -33.07
CA GLN A 126 1.85 3.49 -33.88
C GLN A 126 1.56 3.60 -35.39
N GLU A 127 0.51 2.95 -35.89
CA GLU A 127 0.21 2.92 -37.32
C GLU A 127 -0.53 4.18 -37.80
N ASN A 128 -1.17 4.92 -36.88
CA ASN A 128 -2.00 6.08 -37.19
C ASN A 128 -1.84 7.19 -36.15
N ALA A 129 -0.60 7.56 -35.83
CA ALA A 129 -0.27 8.57 -34.82
C ALA A 129 -0.96 9.92 -35.07
N GLY A 130 -1.14 10.33 -36.33
CA GLY A 130 -1.87 11.55 -36.70
C GLY A 130 -3.36 11.50 -36.34
N HIS A 131 -4.02 10.36 -36.59
CA HIS A 131 -5.43 10.15 -36.19
C HIS A 131 -5.55 10.11 -34.66
N ALA A 132 -4.65 9.44 -33.96
CA ALA A 132 -4.64 9.43 -32.51
C ALA A 132 -4.48 10.84 -31.92
N ALA A 133 -3.47 11.60 -32.39
CA ALA A 133 -3.24 12.98 -31.97
C ALA A 133 -4.48 13.87 -32.21
N PHE A 134 -5.13 13.70 -33.36
CA PHE A 134 -6.37 14.39 -33.68
C PHE A 134 -7.53 14.03 -32.74
N CYS A 135 -7.73 12.76 -32.40
CA CYS A 135 -8.73 12.33 -31.41
C CYS A 135 -8.47 12.97 -30.04
N TYR A 136 -7.21 13.05 -29.60
CA TYR A 136 -6.84 13.69 -28.34
C TYR A 136 -7.05 15.20 -28.36
N GLN A 137 -6.77 15.87 -29.49
CA GLN A 137 -7.05 17.30 -29.65
C GLN A 137 -8.55 17.59 -29.53
N GLN A 138 -9.39 16.75 -30.15
CA GLN A 138 -10.85 16.87 -30.07
C GLN A 138 -11.39 16.60 -28.66
N LEU A 139 -10.86 15.57 -27.98
CA LEU A 139 -11.20 15.30 -26.58
C LEU A 139 -10.80 16.47 -25.68
N ARG A 140 -9.64 17.07 -25.90
CA ARG A 140 -9.19 18.26 -25.15
C ARG A 140 -10.13 19.44 -25.36
N ALA A 141 -10.57 19.68 -26.60
CA ALA A 141 -11.55 20.73 -26.89
C ALA A 141 -12.89 20.47 -26.18
N PHE A 142 -13.38 19.22 -26.16
CA PHE A 142 -14.57 18.83 -25.40
C PHE A 142 -14.41 19.08 -23.90
N LEU A 143 -13.31 18.62 -23.30
CA LEU A 143 -13.03 18.80 -21.88
C LEU A 143 -12.86 20.28 -21.51
N GLN A 144 -12.31 21.10 -22.40
CA GLN A 144 -12.20 22.54 -22.21
C GLN A 144 -13.58 23.21 -22.17
N VAL A 145 -14.49 22.83 -23.07
CA VAL A 145 -15.87 23.36 -23.08
C VAL A 145 -16.59 22.96 -21.79
N VAL A 146 -16.54 21.67 -21.42
CA VAL A 146 -17.15 21.19 -20.16
C VAL A 146 -16.54 21.87 -18.94
N GLY A 147 -15.22 22.04 -18.92
CA GLY A 147 -14.50 22.73 -17.86
C GLY A 147 -14.94 24.20 -17.74
N ASN A 148 -15.09 24.93 -18.86
CA ASN A 148 -15.58 26.31 -18.82
C ASN A 148 -16.99 26.38 -18.21
N LEU A 149 -17.90 25.50 -18.64
CA LEU A 149 -19.26 25.46 -18.10
C LEU A 149 -19.30 25.14 -16.59
N ALA A 150 -18.41 24.27 -16.11
CA ALA A 150 -18.30 23.97 -14.69
C ALA A 150 -17.79 25.19 -13.89
N ARG A 151 -16.86 25.97 -14.45
CA ARG A 151 -16.30 27.17 -13.80
C ARG A 151 -17.28 28.34 -13.74
N ASP A 152 -18.17 28.44 -14.71
CA ASP A 152 -19.18 29.50 -14.76
C ASP A 152 -20.34 29.27 -13.78
N ARG A 153 -20.32 28.17 -13.00
CA ARG A 153 -21.32 27.86 -11.98
C ARG A 153 -21.01 28.62 -10.69
N PRO A 154 -21.85 29.60 -10.29
CA PRO A 154 -21.61 30.32 -9.04
C PRO A 154 -21.69 29.35 -7.85
N GLY A 155 -20.60 29.25 -7.08
CA GLY A 155 -20.52 28.44 -5.87
C GLY A 155 -19.84 27.07 -6.00
N VAL A 156 -19.25 26.73 -7.15
CA VAL A 156 -18.42 25.51 -7.32
C VAL A 156 -16.98 25.91 -7.58
N ASP A 157 -16.06 25.45 -6.72
CA ASP A 157 -14.62 25.77 -6.83
C ASP A 157 -14.00 25.06 -8.06
N PRO A 158 -13.38 25.80 -8.99
CA PRO A 158 -12.89 25.29 -10.27
C PRO A 158 -11.70 24.32 -10.19
N ILE A 159 -11.11 24.11 -9.00
CA ILE A 159 -9.91 23.25 -8.82
C ILE A 159 -10.26 21.74 -8.84
N LEU A 160 -11.53 21.37 -8.68
CA LEU A 160 -11.99 19.98 -8.73
C LEU A 160 -12.52 19.61 -10.13
N GLY A 161 -11.60 19.36 -11.07
CA GLY A 161 -11.88 18.83 -12.42
C GLY A 161 -12.32 17.36 -12.47
N PRO A 162 -12.59 16.80 -13.68
CA PRO A 162 -13.69 15.88 -13.96
C PRO A 162 -13.42 14.43 -13.54
N GLN A 163 -13.63 14.11 -12.27
CA GLN A 163 -13.75 12.71 -11.79
C GLN A 163 -15.14 12.37 -11.24
N PHE A 164 -16.04 13.37 -11.17
CA PHE A 164 -17.38 13.21 -10.61
C PHE A 164 -18.42 12.96 -11.69
N ALA A 165 -18.46 11.75 -12.23
CA ALA A 165 -19.68 11.24 -12.87
C ALA A 165 -19.67 9.72 -12.80
N PHE A 166 -20.25 9.17 -11.73
CA PHE A 166 -21.01 7.92 -11.63
C PHE A 166 -20.91 7.40 -10.19
N HIS A 167 -21.83 7.80 -9.29
CA HIS A 167 -22.25 6.92 -8.20
C HIS A 167 -23.72 7.12 -7.87
N ALA A 168 -24.38 5.98 -7.70
CA ALA A 168 -25.81 5.80 -7.47
C ALA A 168 -26.16 5.99 -5.98
N LEU A 169 -27.39 6.43 -5.76
CA LEU A 169 -28.04 6.67 -4.47
C LEU A 169 -27.92 5.47 -3.52
N ALA A 170 -27.26 5.66 -2.37
CA ALA A 170 -27.45 4.82 -1.20
C ALA A 170 -28.72 5.29 -0.46
N ARG A 171 -29.65 4.36 -0.24
CA ARG A 171 -30.90 4.58 0.51
C ARG A 171 -30.58 4.76 2.00
N SER A 172 -31.11 5.81 2.62
CA SER A 172 -31.26 5.87 4.07
C SER A 172 -32.56 5.18 4.47
N GLU A 173 -32.47 4.08 5.22
CA GLU A 173 -33.60 3.56 5.98
C GLU A 173 -33.43 4.01 7.44
N ASP A 174 -34.30 4.90 7.89
CA ASP A 174 -34.51 5.18 9.32
C ASP A 174 -35.55 4.18 9.89
N PRO A 175 -35.33 3.62 11.09
CA PRO A 175 -36.30 2.74 11.73
C PRO A 175 -37.23 3.56 12.64
N ALA A 176 -38.49 3.70 12.26
CA ALA A 176 -39.56 4.08 13.17
C ALA A 176 -40.47 2.87 13.43
N GLY A 177 -40.45 2.39 14.67
CA GLY A 177 -41.28 1.29 15.13
C GLY A 177 -42.77 1.65 15.17
N GLY A 178 -43.61 0.66 14.89
CA GLY A 178 -45.06 0.73 15.02
C GLY A 178 -45.67 -0.65 14.86
N THR A 179 -46.04 -1.27 15.98
CA THR A 179 -46.78 -2.53 16.10
C THR A 179 -48.18 -2.44 15.48
N MET A 180 -48.58 -3.41 14.65
CA MET A 180 -49.98 -3.85 14.59
C MET A 180 -50.12 -5.28 14.02
N GLU A 181 -50.85 -6.12 14.76
CA GLU A 181 -51.32 -7.46 14.39
C GLU A 181 -52.31 -7.42 13.21
N SER A 182 -52.32 -8.47 12.37
CA SER A 182 -53.54 -9.15 11.90
C SER A 182 -53.27 -10.22 10.81
N THR A 183 -53.49 -11.49 11.19
CA THR A 183 -54.34 -12.53 10.52
C THR A 183 -54.33 -12.75 8.99
N TYR A 184 -53.74 -13.90 8.56
CA TYR A 184 -54.09 -14.94 7.52
C TYR A 184 -54.94 -14.64 6.24
N PRO A 185 -54.98 -15.53 5.19
CA PRO A 185 -54.15 -16.71 4.84
C PRO A 185 -53.71 -16.78 3.34
N ALA A 186 -52.98 -17.87 3.03
CA ALA A 186 -52.38 -18.27 1.76
C ALA A 186 -53.34 -18.61 0.60
N THR A 187 -52.84 -18.47 -0.64
CA THR A 187 -53.14 -19.38 -1.77
C THR A 187 -52.00 -19.41 -2.79
N SER A 188 -51.59 -20.62 -3.12
CA SER A 188 -50.70 -21.07 -4.20
C SER A 188 -51.38 -21.08 -5.57
N VAL A 189 -50.66 -20.84 -6.67
CA VAL A 189 -50.82 -21.58 -7.95
C VAL A 189 -49.47 -21.62 -8.71
N ASP A 190 -49.29 -22.75 -9.40
CA ASP A 190 -48.10 -23.40 -9.95
C ASP A 190 -47.36 -22.80 -11.15
N ALA A 191 -46.15 -23.34 -11.29
CA ALA A 191 -45.21 -23.28 -12.40
C ALA A 191 -45.50 -24.30 -13.53
N ALA A 192 -45.06 -23.97 -14.75
CA ALA A 192 -44.59 -24.90 -15.79
C ALA A 192 -43.80 -24.08 -16.84
N ALA A 193 -42.46 -24.18 -16.90
CA ALA A 193 -41.66 -25.20 -17.59
C ALA A 193 -41.56 -24.98 -19.12
N LEU A 194 -40.34 -24.76 -19.64
CA LEU A 194 -39.76 -25.48 -20.79
C LEU A 194 -38.35 -24.97 -21.16
N THR A 195 -37.63 -25.81 -21.89
CA THR A 195 -36.25 -26.21 -21.65
C THR A 195 -35.33 -25.89 -22.85
N LYS A 196 -34.01 -25.85 -22.58
CA LYS A 196 -32.86 -25.81 -23.50
C LYS A 196 -32.80 -26.96 -24.52
N THR A 197 -32.33 -26.65 -25.74
CA THR A 197 -31.32 -27.36 -26.59
C THR A 197 -31.09 -26.46 -27.83
N ALA A 198 -29.92 -25.92 -28.23
CA ALA A 198 -28.53 -26.37 -28.44
C ALA A 198 -28.25 -26.97 -29.85
N ILE A 199 -27.20 -26.42 -30.49
CA ILE A 199 -26.16 -27.03 -31.39
C ILE A 199 -26.19 -26.79 -32.93
N MET A 200 -25.02 -26.35 -33.44
CA MET A 200 -24.34 -26.45 -34.78
C MET A 200 -25.05 -25.85 -36.01
N GLU A 201 -24.41 -25.37 -37.09
CA GLU A 201 -23.04 -25.24 -37.64
C GLU A 201 -23.19 -24.32 -38.88
N SER A 202 -22.12 -23.67 -39.35
CA SER A 202 -21.76 -23.62 -40.80
C SER A 202 -20.83 -22.45 -41.15
N THR A 203 -19.80 -22.84 -41.89
CA THR A 203 -18.67 -22.15 -42.48
C THR A 203 -18.95 -21.35 -43.77
N MET A 204 -18.07 -20.35 -44.00
CA MET A 204 -17.44 -19.86 -45.26
C MET A 204 -18.21 -19.74 -46.58
N VAL A 205 -18.11 -18.55 -47.20
CA VAL A 205 -17.89 -18.38 -48.67
C VAL A 205 -17.01 -17.14 -48.93
N ASP A 206 -16.07 -17.33 -49.86
CA ASP A 206 -15.07 -16.42 -50.44
C ASP A 206 -15.61 -15.42 -51.50
N SER A 207 -14.70 -14.55 -51.96
CA SER A 207 -14.50 -14.05 -53.34
C SER A 207 -14.85 -12.60 -53.71
N ASP A 208 -13.77 -11.82 -53.88
CA ASP A 208 -13.25 -11.27 -55.16
C ASP A 208 -13.68 -9.91 -55.77
N CYS A 209 -12.63 -9.12 -56.07
CA CYS A 209 -12.32 -8.30 -57.27
C CYS A 209 -12.93 -6.89 -57.52
N ILE A 210 -12.08 -5.84 -57.33
CA ILE A 210 -11.44 -4.89 -58.33
C ILE A 210 -12.23 -4.55 -59.63
N PRO A 211 -12.20 -3.33 -60.28
CA PRO A 211 -11.14 -2.30 -60.35
C PRO A 211 -11.50 -0.78 -60.34
N ALA A 212 -10.39 -0.03 -60.34
CA ALA A 212 -10.05 1.38 -60.62
C ALA A 212 -10.76 2.17 -61.74
N ASP A 213 -10.78 3.50 -61.54
CA ASP A 213 -10.41 4.61 -62.47
C ASP A 213 -10.87 5.95 -61.84
N ALA A 214 -10.40 7.17 -62.11
CA ALA A 214 -9.11 7.79 -62.42
C ALA A 214 -9.36 9.33 -62.39
N SER A 215 -8.31 10.14 -62.15
CA SER A 215 -8.18 11.56 -62.57
C SER A 215 -8.95 12.63 -61.75
N GLN A 216 -8.53 13.89 -61.57
CA GLN A 216 -7.32 14.69 -61.82
C GLN A 216 -7.57 16.10 -61.20
N VAL A 217 -6.52 16.73 -60.64
CA VAL A 217 -6.15 18.18 -60.77
C VAL A 217 -6.99 19.25 -60.00
N ILE A 218 -6.37 20.01 -59.08
CA ILE A 218 -5.92 21.43 -59.20
C ILE A 218 -5.32 21.91 -57.86
N LEU A 219 -4.11 22.45 -57.93
CA LEU A 219 -3.38 23.21 -56.91
C LEU A 219 -3.85 24.67 -56.92
N LEU A 220 -4.21 25.26 -55.78
CA LEU A 220 -4.07 26.70 -55.56
C LEU A 220 -3.81 27.03 -54.07
N SER A 221 -2.70 27.75 -53.87
CA SER A 221 -2.21 28.36 -52.64
C SER A 221 -3.00 29.59 -52.22
N ALA A 222 -3.12 29.86 -50.92
CA ALA A 222 -3.10 31.24 -50.40
C ALA A 222 -2.72 31.28 -48.91
N ASN A 223 -1.64 32.02 -48.63
CA ASN A 223 -1.28 32.55 -47.32
C ASN A 223 -2.24 33.67 -46.91
N ALA A 224 -2.61 33.75 -45.64
CA ALA A 224 -2.98 35.01 -45.00
C ALA A 224 -2.71 34.95 -43.50
N THR A 225 -1.66 35.67 -43.10
CA THR A 225 -1.35 36.15 -41.75
C THR A 225 -2.35 37.23 -41.35
N ILE A 226 -2.87 37.18 -40.12
CA ILE A 226 -3.46 38.35 -39.44
C ILE A 226 -2.91 38.41 -38.01
N GLU A 227 -2.25 39.52 -37.73
CA GLU A 227 -1.75 39.97 -36.43
C GLU A 227 -2.87 40.64 -35.61
N MET A 228 -2.77 40.42 -34.29
CA MET A 228 -3.04 41.30 -33.15
C MET A 228 -4.31 42.14 -33.05
N ALA A 229 -4.99 42.02 -31.89
CA ALA A 229 -5.25 43.17 -31.03
C ALA A 229 -5.58 42.73 -29.58
N ASP A 230 -4.77 43.23 -28.65
CA ASP A 230 -5.02 43.26 -27.21
C ASP A 230 -6.17 44.23 -26.87
N VAL A 231 -7.00 43.85 -25.90
CA VAL A 231 -7.89 44.79 -25.18
C VAL A 231 -7.82 44.47 -23.69
N GLU A 232 -7.10 45.32 -22.97
CA GLU A 232 -7.16 45.45 -21.51
C GLU A 232 -8.49 46.09 -21.09
N LEU A 233 -9.14 45.56 -20.05
CA LEU A 233 -10.12 46.30 -19.25
C LEU A 233 -9.92 46.02 -17.76
N ASN A 234 -9.41 47.06 -17.09
CA ASN A 234 -9.43 47.23 -15.64
C ASN A 234 -10.86 47.43 -15.12
N GLY A 235 -11.15 46.90 -13.93
CA GLY A 235 -12.38 47.20 -13.20
C GLY A 235 -12.33 46.70 -11.76
N SER A 236 -11.80 47.52 -10.84
CA SER A 236 -11.86 47.33 -9.40
C SER A 236 -13.26 47.60 -8.85
N HIS A 237 -13.72 46.83 -7.86
CA HIS A 237 -14.64 47.32 -6.85
C HIS A 237 -14.44 46.61 -5.51
N ASP A 238 -14.03 47.39 -4.51
CA ASP A 238 -14.19 47.14 -3.08
C ASP A 238 -15.69 47.17 -2.68
N ALA A 239 -16.09 46.30 -1.75
CA ALA A 239 -16.97 46.69 -0.64
C ALA A 239 -17.03 45.60 0.46
N THR A 240 -17.04 46.11 1.69
CA THR A 240 -16.94 45.51 3.02
C THR A 240 -18.20 44.87 3.61
N ASN A 241 -17.99 43.86 4.45
CA ASN A 241 -18.61 43.47 5.75
C ASN A 241 -20.12 43.70 6.02
N VAL A 242 -20.82 42.64 6.48
CA VAL A 242 -21.66 42.64 7.70
C VAL A 242 -21.71 41.22 8.33
N ILE A 243 -21.59 41.19 9.67
CA ILE A 243 -21.61 40.07 10.61
C ILE A 243 -23.05 39.63 10.94
N ALA A 244 -23.30 38.32 11.10
CA ALA A 244 -24.35 37.80 12.00
C ALA A 244 -24.01 36.39 12.51
N THR A 245 -23.92 36.30 13.84
CA THR A 245 -23.67 35.12 14.68
C THR A 245 -24.91 34.23 14.85
N GLN A 246 -24.74 32.90 14.74
CA GLN A 246 -25.54 31.92 15.50
C GLN A 246 -24.65 30.76 15.95
N THR A 247 -24.65 30.52 17.27
CA THR A 247 -23.96 29.47 18.00
C THR A 247 -24.82 28.20 18.05
N SER A 248 -24.27 27.07 17.63
CA SER A 248 -24.78 25.74 18.03
C SER A 248 -23.60 24.85 18.40
N GLU A 249 -23.61 24.37 19.64
CA GLU A 249 -22.61 23.48 20.23
C GLU A 249 -22.58 22.12 19.51
N SER A 250 -21.46 21.80 18.86
CA SER A 250 -21.14 20.45 18.38
C SER A 250 -19.88 19.95 19.06
N ARG A 251 -19.90 18.69 19.51
CA ARG A 251 -18.76 18.01 20.14
C ARG A 251 -17.57 17.94 19.19
N ASP A 252 -16.48 18.58 19.58
CA ASP A 252 -15.21 18.59 18.85
C ASP A 252 -14.52 17.21 18.92
N ILE A 253 -14.28 16.63 17.74
CA ILE A 253 -13.27 15.58 17.52
C ILE A 253 -11.99 16.32 17.13
N PRO A 254 -10.81 16.02 17.72
CA PRO A 254 -9.59 16.76 17.40
C PRO A 254 -9.18 16.50 15.94
N VAL A 255 -9.35 17.52 15.10
CA VAL A 255 -8.80 17.57 13.74
C VAL A 255 -7.28 17.67 13.84
N ALA A 256 -6.56 16.87 13.05
CA ALA A 256 -5.10 16.90 12.96
C ALA A 256 -4.61 18.35 12.78
N THR A 257 -3.91 18.88 13.78
CA THR A 257 -3.42 20.26 13.75
C THR A 257 -2.17 20.31 12.88
N VAL A 258 -2.28 20.93 11.71
CA VAL A 258 -1.09 21.46 11.02
C VAL A 258 -0.61 22.61 11.89
N VAL A 259 0.40 22.38 12.74
CA VAL A 259 0.94 23.44 13.57
C VAL A 259 1.65 24.44 12.64
N PRO A 260 1.17 25.70 12.51
CA PRO A 260 1.89 26.71 11.77
C PRO A 260 3.03 27.19 12.68
N LEU A 261 4.19 26.52 12.57
CA LEU A 261 5.38 26.87 13.33
C LEU A 261 6.14 27.97 12.58
N GLY A 262 6.48 29.04 13.32
CA GLY A 262 7.12 30.23 12.78
C GLY A 262 8.44 29.92 12.09
N SER A 263 8.67 30.58 10.95
CA SER A 263 9.89 30.50 10.16
C SER A 263 11.10 31.06 10.91
N ALA A 264 11.88 30.19 11.55
CA ALA A 264 13.24 30.51 11.98
C ALA A 264 14.16 30.47 10.75
N GLY A 265 14.90 31.56 10.51
CA GLY A 265 15.68 31.77 9.31
C GLY A 265 16.91 30.87 9.19
N LEU A 266 16.82 29.85 8.34
CA LEU A 266 17.98 29.24 7.70
C LEU A 266 18.35 30.07 6.46
N ASN A 267 19.55 30.67 6.48
CA ASN A 267 20.15 31.36 5.34
C ASN A 267 20.54 30.32 4.26
N THR A 268 19.59 29.93 3.42
CA THR A 268 19.86 29.25 2.15
C THR A 268 19.28 30.08 1.00
N SER A 269 20.18 30.67 0.21
CA SER A 269 20.00 31.14 -1.17
C SER A 269 18.63 30.83 -1.82
N THR A 270 17.78 31.86 -1.95
CA THR A 270 16.75 32.21 -2.97
C THR A 270 16.03 31.19 -3.87
N THR A 271 16.20 29.88 -3.76
CA THR A 271 15.41 28.89 -4.51
C THR A 271 14.25 28.43 -3.64
N GLY A 272 13.04 28.92 -3.93
CA GLY A 272 11.81 28.39 -3.32
C GLY A 272 11.68 26.87 -3.53
N PRO A 273 10.78 26.20 -2.79
CA PRO A 273 10.65 24.75 -2.83
C PRO A 273 10.49 24.27 -4.29
N VAL A 274 11.35 23.34 -4.69
CA VAL A 274 11.32 22.77 -6.04
C VAL A 274 10.08 21.88 -6.15
N THR A 275 9.01 22.43 -6.73
CA THR A 275 7.74 21.73 -6.92
C THR A 275 7.48 21.35 -8.38
N THR A 276 8.32 21.81 -9.32
CA THR A 276 8.16 21.50 -10.74
C THR A 276 8.93 20.23 -11.11
N PHE A 277 8.37 19.45 -12.02
CA PHE A 277 9.03 18.25 -12.55
C PHE A 277 10.42 18.54 -13.13
N SER A 278 10.58 19.64 -13.89
CA SER A 278 11.87 20.04 -14.44
C SER A 278 12.91 20.35 -13.37
N GLY A 279 12.51 20.96 -12.25
CA GLY A 279 13.40 21.21 -11.13
C GLY A 279 13.80 19.92 -10.41
N LEU A 280 12.86 19.01 -10.19
CA LEU A 280 13.14 17.68 -9.62
C LEU A 280 14.11 16.89 -10.51
N LEU A 281 13.90 16.91 -11.83
CA LEU A 281 14.77 16.27 -12.81
C LEU A 281 16.19 16.85 -12.78
N ALA A 282 16.32 18.17 -12.69
CA ALA A 282 17.62 18.84 -12.59
C ALA A 282 18.36 18.50 -11.29
N MET A 283 17.63 18.34 -10.18
CA MET A 283 18.21 17.90 -8.91
C MET A 283 18.61 16.42 -8.93
N SER A 284 17.72 15.54 -9.41
CA SER A 284 17.97 14.12 -9.61
C SER A 284 19.24 13.87 -10.44
N ALA A 285 19.41 14.61 -11.55
CA ALA A 285 20.57 14.47 -12.42
C ALA A 285 21.92 14.69 -11.71
N ARG A 286 21.95 15.41 -10.58
CA ARG A 286 23.16 15.62 -9.77
C ARG A 286 23.57 14.38 -8.96
N PHE A 287 22.63 13.48 -8.69
CA PHE A 287 22.83 12.26 -7.91
C PHE A 287 22.99 11.01 -8.78
N GLN A 288 22.76 11.13 -10.09
CA GLN A 288 22.99 10.04 -11.03
C GLN A 288 24.49 9.88 -11.30
N THR A 289 25.10 8.84 -10.74
CA THR A 289 26.47 8.46 -11.10
C THR A 289 26.48 7.75 -12.47
N PRO A 290 27.52 7.93 -13.30
CA PRO A 290 27.65 7.22 -14.59
C PRO A 290 27.54 5.70 -14.46
N ASP A 291 27.98 5.17 -13.32
CA ASP A 291 28.02 3.75 -13.00
C ASP A 291 26.88 3.30 -12.07
N GLY A 292 25.96 4.20 -11.72
CA GLY A 292 24.93 3.99 -10.71
C GLY A 292 23.85 3.00 -11.15
N THR A 293 23.75 1.89 -10.43
CA THR A 293 22.72 0.84 -10.62
C THR A 293 21.34 1.25 -10.12
N LEU A 294 21.25 2.23 -9.22
CA LEU A 294 20.00 2.75 -8.66
C LEU A 294 19.94 4.30 -8.79
N PRO A 295 18.74 4.90 -8.97
CA PRO A 295 17.53 4.22 -9.39
C PRO A 295 17.81 3.57 -10.74
N THR A 296 17.21 2.40 -10.97
CA THR A 296 17.38 1.72 -12.24
C THR A 296 16.87 2.61 -13.36
N LYS A 297 17.37 2.43 -14.60
CA LYS A 297 17.01 3.31 -15.71
C LYS A 297 15.49 3.51 -15.88
N PRO A 298 14.64 2.48 -15.73
CA PRO A 298 13.18 2.64 -15.82
C PRO A 298 12.55 3.36 -14.62
N ASN A 299 13.22 3.36 -13.47
CA ASN A 299 12.70 3.97 -12.24
C ASN A 299 13.09 5.46 -12.14
N ARG A 300 14.07 5.94 -12.89
CA ARG A 300 14.49 7.35 -12.82
C ARG A 300 13.38 8.29 -13.25
N LEU A 301 13.29 9.46 -12.63
CA LEU A 301 12.46 10.59 -13.04
C LEU A 301 12.61 10.90 -14.53
N ALA A 302 13.83 10.77 -15.07
CA ALA A 302 14.14 10.98 -16.48
C ALA A 302 13.44 10.00 -17.44
N ALA A 303 12.97 8.85 -16.97
CA ALA A 303 12.21 7.88 -17.77
C ALA A 303 10.77 8.35 -18.04
N PHE A 304 10.24 9.27 -17.24
CA PHE A 304 8.88 9.78 -17.36
C PHE A 304 8.86 10.99 -18.29
N THR A 305 8.50 10.74 -19.55
CA THR A 305 8.43 11.77 -20.59
C THR A 305 6.99 12.19 -20.92
N ASN A 306 6.00 11.41 -20.49
CA ASN A 306 4.60 11.72 -20.69
C ASN A 306 4.16 12.85 -19.74
N LEU A 307 3.53 13.90 -20.27
CA LEU A 307 3.06 15.06 -19.50
C LEU A 307 2.14 14.70 -18.32
N VAL A 308 1.32 13.65 -18.45
CA VAL A 308 0.44 13.18 -17.38
C VAL A 308 1.26 12.61 -16.22
N ASP A 309 2.25 11.77 -16.53
CA ASP A 309 3.15 11.21 -15.52
C ASP A 309 3.99 12.32 -14.88
N CYS A 310 4.52 13.27 -15.67
CA CYS A 310 5.26 14.42 -15.15
C CYS A 310 4.42 15.26 -14.16
N ALA A 311 3.14 15.48 -14.46
CA ALA A 311 2.23 16.20 -13.59
C ALA A 311 1.91 15.40 -12.31
N ALA A 312 1.67 14.09 -12.44
CA ALA A 312 1.46 13.20 -11.30
C ALA A 312 2.68 13.15 -10.38
N ILE A 313 3.89 13.14 -10.94
CA ILE A 313 5.16 13.18 -10.20
C ILE A 313 5.36 14.51 -9.50
N ALA A 314 5.07 15.64 -10.15
CA ALA A 314 5.15 16.95 -9.52
C ALA A 314 4.17 17.06 -8.34
N HIS A 315 2.96 16.53 -8.49
CA HIS A 315 1.98 16.41 -7.41
C HIS A 315 2.47 15.47 -6.30
N ALA A 316 3.01 14.30 -6.64
CA ALA A 316 3.58 13.37 -5.67
C ALA A 316 4.69 14.02 -4.85
N ALA A 317 5.58 14.77 -5.49
CA ALA A 317 6.64 15.49 -4.81
C ALA A 317 6.09 16.53 -3.83
N SER A 318 5.08 17.30 -4.25
CA SER A 318 4.47 18.36 -3.42
C SER A 318 3.63 17.83 -2.25
N THR A 319 3.14 16.59 -2.32
CA THR A 319 2.37 15.95 -1.24
C THR A 319 3.16 14.89 -0.46
N THR A 320 4.42 14.62 -0.85
CA THR A 320 5.34 13.79 -0.07
C THR A 320 5.67 14.49 1.24
N ARG A 321 5.53 13.79 2.36
CA ARG A 321 5.64 14.32 3.72
C ARG A 321 6.33 13.35 4.66
N ILE A 322 6.95 13.91 5.70
CA ILE A 322 7.59 13.14 6.78
C ILE A 322 6.55 12.98 7.89
N LEU A 323 6.29 11.75 8.31
CA LEU A 323 5.44 11.44 9.45
C LEU A 323 6.30 11.30 10.70
N VAL A 324 5.88 12.02 11.75
CA VAL A 324 6.49 11.98 13.07
C VAL A 324 5.45 11.45 14.04
N PRO A 325 5.66 10.26 14.64
CA PRO A 325 4.78 9.81 15.70
C PRO A 325 4.82 10.81 16.87
N CYS A 326 3.68 11.23 17.40
CA CYS A 326 3.67 12.26 18.44
C CYS A 326 4.43 11.85 19.71
N ARG A 327 4.50 10.55 20.05
CA ARG A 327 5.33 10.03 21.14
C ARG A 327 6.82 10.28 20.96
N LEU A 328 7.29 10.48 19.73
CA LEU A 328 8.70 10.73 19.44
C LEU A 328 9.13 12.14 19.89
N LEU A 329 8.20 13.11 19.95
CA LEU A 329 8.56 14.50 20.27
C LEU A 329 9.12 14.68 21.69
N PRO A 330 8.51 14.13 22.76
CA PRO A 330 9.11 14.17 24.10
C PRO A 330 10.48 13.49 24.16
N LEU A 331 10.69 12.44 23.37
CA LEU A 331 11.98 11.75 23.32
C LEU A 331 13.04 12.60 22.60
N ILE A 332 12.65 13.32 21.54
CA ILE A 332 13.51 14.31 20.87
C ILE A 332 13.89 15.44 21.83
N ASP A 333 12.94 15.96 22.61
CA ASP A 333 13.22 17.01 23.60
C ASP A 333 14.20 16.54 24.68
N ALA A 334 14.00 15.32 25.18
CA ALA A 334 14.90 14.70 26.15
C ALA A 334 16.29 14.47 25.56
N PHE A 335 16.37 14.02 24.31
CA PHE A 335 17.62 13.87 23.58
C PHE A 335 18.34 15.22 23.45
N LEU A 336 17.67 16.27 22.95
CA LEU A 336 18.28 17.60 22.81
C LEU A 336 18.76 18.15 24.16
N THR A 337 17.95 18.00 25.21
CA THR A 337 18.32 18.40 26.58
C THR A 337 19.56 17.65 27.05
N HIS A 338 19.64 16.34 26.77
CA HIS A 338 20.78 15.53 27.14
C HIS A 338 22.05 15.99 26.39
N MET A 339 21.96 16.12 25.07
CA MET A 339 23.09 16.52 24.22
C MET A 339 23.64 17.89 24.62
N GLN A 340 22.77 18.83 25.00
CA GLN A 340 23.17 20.17 25.45
C GLN A 340 23.87 20.16 26.82
N ALA A 341 23.57 19.18 27.69
CA ALA A 341 24.05 19.19 29.07
C ALA A 341 25.30 18.32 29.32
N HIS A 342 25.46 17.21 28.58
CA HIS A 342 26.42 16.17 28.96
C HIS A 342 27.47 15.83 27.90
N GLU A 343 27.28 16.26 26.65
CA GLU A 343 28.16 15.85 25.55
C GLU A 343 29.40 16.72 25.42
N THR A 344 30.22 16.43 24.41
CA THR A 344 31.41 17.23 24.11
C THR A 344 31.04 18.67 23.78
N ARG A 345 31.94 19.63 23.99
CA ARG A 345 31.68 21.05 23.73
C ARG A 345 31.23 21.32 22.29
N ASP A 346 31.83 20.61 21.32
CA ASP A 346 31.48 20.75 19.91
C ASP A 346 30.06 20.23 19.62
N GLU A 347 29.63 19.14 20.27
CA GLU A 347 28.27 18.62 20.19
C GLU A 347 27.28 19.54 20.91
N GLN A 348 27.61 20.03 22.10
CA GLN A 348 26.80 21.01 22.81
C GLN A 348 26.58 22.25 21.95
N ASP A 349 27.64 22.81 21.36
CA ASP A 349 27.58 23.98 20.48
C ASP A 349 26.70 23.69 19.24
N LEU A 350 26.77 22.46 18.68
CA LEU A 350 25.91 22.02 17.59
C LEU A 350 24.43 21.95 18.00
N TYR A 351 24.09 21.28 19.10
CA TYR A 351 22.70 21.03 19.51
C TYR A 351 22.06 22.21 20.25
N THR A 352 22.83 23.20 20.70
CA THR A 352 22.28 24.41 21.34
C THR A 352 21.40 25.22 20.39
N THR A 353 21.64 25.14 19.08
CA THR A 353 20.82 25.85 18.08
C THR A 353 19.66 25.01 17.54
N PHE A 354 19.48 23.78 18.04
CA PHE A 354 18.50 22.85 17.49
C PHE A 354 17.19 22.90 18.27
N ASP A 355 16.09 23.05 17.55
CA ASP A 355 14.75 22.70 18.02
C ASP A 355 14.33 21.33 17.45
N GLN A 356 13.11 20.88 17.81
CA GLN A 356 12.57 19.61 17.31
C GLN A 356 12.58 19.54 15.78
N LEU A 357 12.18 20.63 15.12
CA LEU A 357 12.08 20.71 13.66
C LEU A 357 13.45 20.60 13.00
N THR A 358 14.42 21.36 13.49
CA THR A 358 15.81 21.37 13.01
C THR A 358 16.45 20.01 13.20
N LEU A 359 16.19 19.34 14.34
CA LEU A 359 16.67 17.97 14.54
C LEU A 359 16.02 17.02 13.53
N ILE A 360 14.69 17.02 13.36
CA ILE A 360 14.01 16.14 12.39
C ILE A 360 14.53 16.36 10.97
N GLN A 361 14.72 17.63 10.57
CA GLN A 361 15.30 17.97 9.27
C GLN A 361 16.73 17.43 9.13
N ARG A 362 17.58 17.57 10.16
CA ARG A 362 18.91 16.96 10.20
C ARG A 362 18.82 15.45 10.08
N LEU A 363 17.97 14.80 10.88
CA LEU A 363 17.79 13.34 10.88
C LEU A 363 17.46 12.85 9.47
N MET A 364 16.60 13.56 8.73
CA MET A 364 16.25 13.22 7.36
C MET A 364 17.37 13.54 6.36
N GLN A 365 17.99 14.72 6.43
CA GLN A 365 19.05 15.14 5.51
C GLN A 365 20.35 14.33 5.65
N ARG A 366 20.64 13.82 6.85
CA ARG A 366 21.85 13.09 7.17
C ARG A 366 21.70 11.58 7.04
N ARG A 367 20.50 11.06 6.73
CA ARG A 367 20.38 9.69 6.24
C ARG A 367 21.20 9.55 4.98
N THR A 368 22.00 8.50 4.91
CA THR A 368 22.92 8.29 3.80
C THR A 368 22.12 8.20 2.50
N PRO A 369 22.41 9.05 1.50
CA PRO A 369 21.87 8.85 0.16
C PRO A 369 22.64 7.70 -0.51
N ALA A 370 21.97 6.57 -0.69
CA ALA A 370 22.37 5.31 -1.33
C ALA A 370 23.32 5.33 -2.56
N PHE A 371 23.48 6.46 -3.25
CA PHE A 371 24.12 6.50 -4.56
C PHE A 371 25.66 6.55 -4.51
N ILE A 372 26.24 6.54 -3.31
CA ILE A 372 27.70 6.56 -3.13
C ILE A 372 28.20 5.11 -3.10
N ASN A 373 28.85 4.70 -4.19
CA ASN A 373 29.50 3.40 -4.33
C ASN A 373 30.41 3.09 -3.12
N GLU A 374 29.94 2.25 -2.19
CA GLU A 374 30.87 1.45 -1.41
C GLU A 374 31.47 0.40 -2.35
N THR A 375 32.69 0.68 -2.82
CA THR A 375 33.52 -0.33 -3.44
C THR A 375 33.63 -1.51 -2.49
N LYS A 376 33.29 -2.71 -2.99
CA LYS A 376 33.41 -4.00 -2.29
C LYS A 376 34.69 -4.08 -1.45
N GLY A 377 34.56 -3.99 -0.13
CA GLY A 377 35.61 -4.35 0.83
C GLY A 377 36.11 -3.18 1.68
N GLY A 378 35.39 -2.89 2.77
CA GLY A 378 35.79 -1.91 3.78
C GLY A 378 35.75 -0.46 3.27
N LEU A 379 35.45 0.50 4.16
CA LEU A 379 35.70 1.91 3.91
C LEU A 379 37.14 2.04 3.37
N PRO A 380 37.34 2.38 2.07
CA PRO A 380 38.68 2.64 1.60
C PRO A 380 39.11 3.94 2.27
N HIS A 381 40.22 3.91 3.00
CA HIS A 381 40.95 5.12 3.42
C HIS A 381 41.33 6.05 2.22
N SER A 382 40.97 5.71 0.97
CA SER A 382 41.29 6.51 -0.23
C SER A 382 40.14 7.38 -0.76
N LEU A 383 38.93 7.35 -0.18
CA LEU A 383 37.87 8.30 -0.54
C LEU A 383 38.09 9.71 0.06
N GLU A 384 39.09 9.91 0.93
CA GLU A 384 39.54 11.25 1.34
C GLU A 384 40.12 12.08 0.17
N ASN A 385 40.50 11.45 -0.95
CA ASN A 385 41.24 12.14 -2.02
C ASN A 385 40.48 12.35 -3.34
N GLN A 386 39.21 11.94 -3.45
CA GLN A 386 38.35 12.37 -4.55
C GLN A 386 37.26 13.30 -4.01
N SER A 387 37.49 14.59 -4.19
CA SER A 387 36.65 15.71 -3.78
C SER A 387 35.28 15.76 -4.50
N LEU A 388 34.47 14.71 -4.41
CA LEU A 388 33.02 14.90 -4.46
C LEU A 388 32.64 15.50 -3.10
N SER A 389 32.80 16.82 -3.02
CA SER A 389 32.48 17.66 -1.87
C SER A 389 30.95 17.72 -1.67
N PHE A 390 30.32 16.58 -1.40
CA PHE A 390 29.01 16.60 -0.77
C PHE A 390 29.24 16.99 0.70
N PRO A 391 28.62 18.08 1.19
CA PRO A 391 28.80 18.54 2.56
C PRO A 391 27.95 17.69 3.52
N LEU A 392 28.21 16.38 3.57
CA LEU A 392 27.80 15.55 4.70
C LEU A 392 28.81 15.79 5.83
N ALA A 393 28.74 16.97 6.44
CA ALA A 393 29.71 17.45 7.43
C ALA A 393 29.73 16.64 8.75
N THR A 394 28.88 15.62 8.90
CA THR A 394 28.94 14.62 9.98
C THR A 394 27.90 13.53 9.72
N PRO A 395 28.23 12.23 9.85
CA PRO A 395 27.23 11.15 9.83
C PRO A 395 26.31 11.25 11.05
N LEU A 396 25.15 10.57 10.99
CA LEU A 396 24.25 10.46 12.15
C LEU A 396 24.97 9.75 13.31
N LEU A 397 24.83 10.29 14.52
CA LEU A 397 25.21 9.60 15.75
C LEU A 397 24.39 8.30 15.91
N PRO A 398 24.85 7.31 16.70
CA PRO A 398 24.05 6.11 17.01
C PRO A 398 22.68 6.46 17.61
N SER A 399 22.64 7.40 18.56
CA SER A 399 21.42 7.91 19.18
C SER A 399 20.50 8.64 18.19
N GLU A 400 21.07 9.48 17.32
CA GLU A 400 20.33 10.11 16.21
C GLU A 400 19.74 9.07 15.25
N SER A 401 20.48 8.00 14.95
CA SER A 401 20.03 6.93 14.04
C SER A 401 18.80 6.21 14.60
N VAL A 402 18.72 6.05 15.92
CA VAL A 402 17.52 5.47 16.55
C VAL A 402 16.34 6.42 16.49
N LEU A 403 16.52 7.73 16.72
CA LEU A 403 15.43 8.69 16.52
C LEU A 403 14.98 8.72 15.06
N ALA A 404 15.93 8.69 14.13
CA ALA A 404 15.66 8.60 12.72
C ALA A 404 14.87 7.33 12.39
N SER A 405 15.08 6.20 13.07
CA SER A 405 14.33 4.96 12.80
C SER A 405 12.83 5.02 13.09
N HIS A 406 12.32 6.16 13.58
CA HIS A 406 10.89 6.40 13.80
C HIS A 406 10.25 7.34 12.79
N LEU A 407 11.04 7.98 11.92
CA LEU A 407 10.53 8.92 10.93
C LEU A 407 10.17 8.18 9.64
N VAL A 408 8.89 8.22 9.27
CA VAL A 408 8.37 7.59 8.04
C VAL A 408 8.27 8.64 6.95
N VAL A 409 8.62 8.32 5.71
CA VAL A 409 8.37 9.22 4.58
C VAL A 409 7.26 8.63 3.72
N VAL A 410 6.20 9.40 3.48
CA VAL A 410 5.04 8.94 2.71
C VAL A 410 4.76 9.87 1.54
N GLY A 411 4.59 9.30 0.37
CA GLY A 411 4.26 10.03 -0.85
C GLY A 411 3.51 9.16 -1.86
N PRO A 412 2.70 9.77 -2.75
CA PRO A 412 2.17 9.08 -3.92
C PRO A 412 3.32 8.60 -4.82
N THR A 413 3.09 7.53 -5.56
CA THR A 413 4.08 6.97 -6.49
C THR A 413 3.43 6.52 -7.80
N LEU A 414 4.28 6.36 -8.81
CA LEU A 414 3.99 5.57 -10.00
C LEU A 414 4.82 4.30 -9.93
N PHE A 415 4.14 3.16 -9.83
CA PHE A 415 4.80 1.88 -9.97
C PHE A 415 5.09 1.63 -11.45
N VAL A 416 6.18 0.93 -11.73
CA VAL A 416 6.58 0.58 -13.10
C VAL A 416 6.56 -0.92 -13.37
N ASN A 417 6.42 -1.73 -12.32
CA ASN A 417 6.20 -3.18 -12.34
C ASN A 417 5.53 -3.60 -11.02
N ASP A 418 5.36 -4.90 -10.79
CA ASP A 418 4.74 -5.46 -9.59
C ASP A 418 5.69 -5.55 -8.37
N GLY A 419 7.00 -5.62 -8.60
CA GLY A 419 8.05 -5.85 -7.60
C GLY A 419 8.50 -7.31 -7.48
N LEU A 420 8.05 -8.26 -8.32
CA LEU A 420 8.51 -9.66 -8.23
C LEU A 420 9.97 -9.88 -8.67
N SER A 421 10.57 -8.96 -9.41
CA SER A 421 11.85 -9.23 -10.09
C SER A 421 13.05 -9.27 -9.15
N LYS A 422 13.70 -10.43 -9.06
CA LYS A 422 15.02 -10.59 -8.41
C LYS A 422 16.19 -10.18 -9.30
N GLU A 423 15.97 -10.08 -10.61
CA GLU A 423 17.02 -9.81 -11.59
C GLU A 423 16.47 -8.79 -12.59
N ASP A 424 16.91 -7.55 -12.41
CA ASP A 424 16.62 -6.38 -13.25
C ASP A 424 15.19 -5.81 -13.16
N SER A 425 15.16 -4.50 -12.97
CA SER A 425 14.01 -3.62 -13.13
C SER A 425 13.50 -3.65 -14.57
N TYR A 426 12.65 -4.61 -14.89
CA TYR A 426 11.89 -4.54 -16.13
C TYR A 426 10.70 -3.60 -15.95
N LEU A 427 10.26 -2.98 -17.04
CA LEU A 427 8.94 -2.39 -17.10
C LEU A 427 7.93 -3.53 -17.14
N GLY A 428 7.04 -3.59 -16.14
CA GLY A 428 5.95 -4.55 -16.13
C GLY A 428 4.98 -4.29 -17.26
N GLU A 429 4.24 -5.32 -17.69
CA GLU A 429 3.18 -5.13 -18.67
C GLU A 429 2.05 -4.29 -18.06
N PRO A 430 1.57 -3.21 -18.73
CA PRO A 430 0.47 -2.41 -18.22
C PRO A 430 -0.75 -3.27 -17.86
N GLY A 431 -1.27 -3.11 -16.64
CA GLY A 431 -2.39 -3.91 -16.12
C GLY A 431 -1.99 -5.16 -15.34
N SER A 432 -0.70 -5.55 -15.35
CA SER A 432 -0.17 -6.64 -14.50
C SER A 432 0.21 -6.18 -13.08
N TYR A 433 0.17 -4.89 -12.81
CA TYR A 433 0.46 -4.26 -11.52
C TYR A 433 -0.43 -3.02 -11.33
N GLU A 434 -0.60 -2.58 -10.07
CA GLU A 434 -1.22 -1.30 -9.77
C GLU A 434 -0.29 -0.17 -10.19
N ARG A 435 -0.66 0.66 -11.17
CA ARG A 435 0.22 1.71 -11.69
C ARG A 435 0.38 2.89 -10.74
N PHE A 436 -0.67 3.22 -9.98
CA PHE A 436 -0.69 4.36 -9.07
C PHE A 436 -0.98 3.86 -7.66
N GLY A 437 -0.33 4.48 -6.68
CA GLY A 437 -0.63 4.26 -5.27
C GLY A 437 0.22 5.16 -4.40
N ILE A 438 0.31 4.80 -3.12
CA ILE A 438 1.08 5.52 -2.11
C ILE A 438 2.16 4.60 -1.58
N VAL A 439 3.35 5.13 -1.29
CA VAL A 439 4.40 4.38 -0.61
C VAL A 439 4.77 5.07 0.68
N ALA A 440 4.87 4.28 1.74
CA ALA A 440 5.41 4.67 3.02
C ALA A 440 6.76 3.98 3.24
N GLY A 441 7.85 4.74 3.14
CA GLY A 441 9.19 4.27 3.47
C GLY A 441 9.40 4.30 4.98
N VAL A 442 9.43 3.10 5.59
CA VAL A 442 9.58 2.90 7.02
C VAL A 442 10.99 2.41 7.33
N PRO A 443 11.79 3.17 8.07
CA PRO A 443 13.08 2.68 8.56
C PRO A 443 12.92 1.59 9.63
N ILE A 444 13.62 0.47 9.47
CA ILE A 444 13.86 -0.58 10.46
C ILE A 444 15.30 -0.44 10.97
N PRO A 445 15.51 -0.35 12.29
CA PRO A 445 16.85 -0.39 12.88
C PRO A 445 17.47 -1.78 12.69
N TYR A 446 18.71 -1.82 12.20
CA TYR A 446 19.46 -3.04 11.92
C TYR A 446 20.18 -3.52 13.19
N ASP A 447 19.47 -4.13 14.12
CA ASP A 447 20.06 -4.67 15.36
C ASP A 447 19.82 -6.18 15.49
N TYR A 448 20.32 -7.00 14.56
CA TYR A 448 20.28 -8.47 14.77
C TYR A 448 21.48 -9.27 14.27
N VAL A 449 22.44 -8.67 13.56
CA VAL A 449 23.57 -9.45 12.99
C VAL A 449 24.82 -9.46 13.88
N GLY A 450 24.80 -8.86 15.07
CA GLY A 450 25.93 -9.00 15.99
C GLY A 450 25.79 -8.33 17.35
N GLY A 451 25.04 -8.93 18.28
CA GLY A 451 25.29 -8.87 19.73
C GLY A 451 25.29 -7.52 20.47
N GLU A 452 25.12 -6.39 19.79
CA GLU A 452 25.14 -5.04 20.39
C GLU A 452 23.74 -4.41 20.44
N ALA A 453 22.70 -5.19 20.77
CA ALA A 453 21.36 -4.68 21.11
C ALA A 453 21.34 -3.74 22.34
N SER A 454 22.50 -3.42 22.91
CA SER A 454 22.66 -2.63 24.15
C SER A 454 23.14 -1.19 23.91
N ILE A 455 22.95 -0.63 22.71
CA ILE A 455 23.34 0.76 22.40
C ILE A 455 22.10 1.64 22.18
N MET A 456 21.12 1.56 23.08
CA MET A 456 20.66 2.82 23.64
C MET A 456 21.56 3.06 24.85
N PRO A 457 22.53 3.99 24.78
CA PRO A 457 23.36 4.31 25.92
C PRO A 457 22.41 4.65 27.08
N GLY A 458 22.73 4.25 28.31
CA GLY A 458 21.86 4.48 29.49
C GLY A 458 21.35 5.92 29.66
N MET A 459 21.97 6.86 28.94
CA MET A 459 21.57 8.20 28.58
C MET A 459 20.07 8.53 28.50
N LEU A 460 19.25 7.68 27.84
CA LEU A 460 17.81 7.93 27.62
C LEU A 460 16.94 6.71 27.98
N ALA A 461 17.46 5.78 28.78
CA ALA A 461 16.75 4.53 29.06
C ALA A 461 15.35 4.77 29.69
N HIS A 462 15.23 5.79 30.54
CA HIS A 462 13.97 6.14 31.20
C HIS A 462 12.94 6.74 30.25
N GLU A 463 13.35 7.69 29.43
CA GLU A 463 12.49 8.33 28.42
C GLU A 463 12.10 7.34 27.33
N TRP A 464 13.00 6.42 27.01
CA TRP A 464 12.74 5.31 26.12
C TRP A 464 11.72 4.33 26.72
N ALA A 465 11.85 3.96 28.00
CA ALA A 465 10.85 3.11 28.67
C ALA A 465 9.47 3.78 28.69
N LYS A 466 9.41 5.09 28.95
CA LYS A 466 8.17 5.88 28.85
C LYS A 466 7.61 5.92 27.42
N PHE A 467 8.47 6.11 26.42
CA PHE A 467 8.09 6.04 25.02
C PHE A 467 7.47 4.67 24.70
N CYS A 468 8.02 3.60 25.29
CA CYS A 468 7.51 2.24 25.20
C CYS A 468 6.25 1.94 26.01
N GLY A 469 5.76 2.90 26.79
CA GLY A 469 4.61 2.66 27.68
C GLY A 469 4.92 1.67 28.80
N GLU A 470 6.20 1.41 29.10
CA GLU A 470 6.57 0.61 30.25
C GLU A 470 6.37 1.45 31.52
N ASP A 471 5.56 0.94 32.45
CA ASP A 471 5.40 1.55 33.77
C ASP A 471 6.76 1.64 34.46
N ALA A 472 7.27 2.87 34.61
CA ALA A 472 8.58 3.16 35.18
C ALA A 472 8.79 2.54 36.58
N SER A 473 7.70 2.20 37.29
CA SER A 473 7.74 1.53 38.60
C SER A 473 8.38 0.13 38.57
N HIS A 474 8.35 -0.59 37.44
CA HIS A 474 8.97 -1.92 37.36
C HIS A 474 10.48 -1.88 37.05
N GLN A 475 10.98 -0.84 36.38
CA GLN A 475 12.41 -0.68 36.10
C GLN A 475 13.18 0.08 37.20
N HIS A 476 12.54 1.02 37.93
CA HIS A 476 13.21 1.81 38.99
C HIS A 476 13.91 0.95 40.06
N VAL A 477 13.39 -0.25 40.38
CA VAL A 477 14.02 -1.16 41.36
C VAL A 477 15.34 -1.77 40.84
N ASN A 478 15.54 -1.84 39.52
CA ASN A 478 16.73 -2.40 38.89
C ASN A 478 17.73 -1.35 38.40
N ILE A 479 17.28 -0.15 38.01
CA ILE A 479 18.14 0.91 37.44
C ILE A 479 18.74 1.83 38.53
N ASP A 480 18.00 2.15 39.60
CA ASP A 480 18.54 2.99 40.70
C ASP A 480 19.67 2.29 41.49
N ARG A 481 19.80 0.96 41.37
CA ARG A 481 20.95 0.21 41.92
C ARG A 481 22.21 0.29 41.05
N ARG A 482 22.12 0.79 39.81
CA ARG A 482 23.22 0.87 38.84
C ARG A 482 23.90 2.22 38.75
N MET A 483 23.27 3.33 39.17
CA MET A 483 23.78 4.68 38.86
C MET A 483 24.36 5.49 40.02
N ASP A 484 24.19 5.07 41.27
CA ASP A 484 25.07 5.57 42.32
C ASP A 484 26.30 4.67 42.41
N HIS A 485 27.49 5.26 42.59
CA HIS A 485 28.72 4.70 43.18
C HIS A 485 29.97 4.65 42.27
N SER A 486 30.81 5.66 42.50
CA SER A 486 32.22 5.81 42.11
C SER A 486 33.10 4.57 42.35
N ALA A 487 34.05 4.39 41.41
CA ALA A 487 35.16 3.43 41.21
C ALA A 487 35.66 2.54 42.36
N ALA A 488 35.48 2.88 43.63
CA ALA A 488 35.91 2.04 44.77
C ALA A 488 34.99 0.84 45.03
N LYS A 489 33.72 0.88 44.58
CA LYS A 489 32.81 -0.27 44.68
C LYS A 489 32.94 -1.24 43.52
N GLU A 490 33.58 -0.87 42.40
CA GLU A 490 33.74 -1.76 41.24
C GLU A 490 34.63 -2.96 41.58
N LEU A 491 35.67 -2.76 42.40
CA LEU A 491 36.49 -3.84 42.95
C LEU A 491 35.70 -4.73 43.92
N ALA A 492 34.87 -4.14 44.79
CA ALA A 492 34.01 -4.89 45.72
C ALA A 492 32.84 -5.61 45.00
N LEU A 493 32.40 -5.11 43.85
CA LEU A 493 31.38 -5.72 43.01
C LEU A 493 31.94 -6.90 42.24
N ILE A 494 33.20 -6.83 41.78
CA ILE A 494 33.92 -7.95 41.19
C ILE A 494 34.15 -9.05 42.23
N GLU A 495 34.51 -8.69 43.47
CA GLU A 495 34.62 -9.64 44.59
C GLU A 495 33.26 -10.22 45.02
N ALA A 496 32.18 -9.42 44.99
CA ALA A 496 30.82 -9.89 45.27
C ALA A 496 30.22 -10.71 44.11
N PHE A 497 30.65 -10.48 42.87
CA PHE A 497 30.33 -11.32 41.70
C PHE A 497 31.04 -12.67 41.81
N ALA A 498 32.31 -12.67 42.23
CA ALA A 498 33.05 -13.90 42.52
C ALA A 498 32.42 -14.70 43.67
N ALA A 499 31.86 -14.03 44.69
CA ALA A 499 31.16 -14.67 45.80
C ALA A 499 29.72 -15.16 45.48
N ARG A 500 29.10 -14.69 44.38
CA ARG A 500 27.77 -15.14 43.92
C ARG A 500 27.84 -16.25 42.86
N ALA A 501 29.03 -16.62 42.41
CA ALA A 501 29.27 -17.65 41.39
C ALA A 501 29.08 -19.10 41.89
N ASP A 502 28.70 -19.31 43.16
CA ASP A 502 28.64 -20.65 43.76
C ASP A 502 27.35 -21.46 43.46
N ASN A 503 26.37 -20.91 42.73
CA ASN A 503 25.25 -21.73 42.22
C ASN A 503 24.65 -21.22 40.89
N PRO A 504 25.32 -21.47 39.74
CA PRO A 504 24.83 -21.12 38.42
C PRO A 504 23.51 -21.83 38.05
N GLU A 505 23.20 -22.99 38.65
CA GLU A 505 21.92 -23.66 38.44
C GLU A 505 20.76 -22.82 39.00
N GLN A 506 20.84 -22.29 40.23
CA GLN A 506 19.71 -21.54 40.80
C GLN A 506 19.34 -20.26 40.03
N GLN A 507 20.29 -19.59 39.37
CA GLN A 507 20.01 -18.43 38.52
C GLN A 507 19.35 -18.81 37.19
N LEU A 508 19.74 -19.94 36.58
CA LEU A 508 19.09 -20.45 35.37
C LEU A 508 17.63 -20.84 35.59
N TRP A 509 17.30 -21.37 36.78
CA TRP A 509 15.93 -21.78 37.10
C TRP A 509 15.01 -20.58 37.42
N ALA A 510 15.56 -19.45 37.88
CA ALA A 510 14.77 -18.25 38.17
C ALA A 510 14.33 -17.49 36.90
N THR A 511 15.06 -17.64 35.79
CA THR A 511 14.83 -16.96 34.52
C THR A 511 14.13 -17.84 33.47
N GLN A 512 13.77 -19.09 33.78
CA GLN A 512 13.12 -20.00 32.84
C GLN A 512 11.63 -20.21 33.17
N ARG A 513 10.78 -20.28 32.14
CA ARG A 513 9.37 -20.68 32.28
C ARG A 513 9.29 -22.18 32.09
N GLN A 514 8.74 -22.87 33.08
CA GLN A 514 8.38 -24.27 32.94
C GLN A 514 7.07 -24.39 32.16
N VAL A 515 7.11 -25.11 31.03
CA VAL A 515 5.96 -25.41 30.17
C VAL A 515 5.91 -26.91 29.94
N THR A 516 4.77 -27.54 30.18
CA THR A 516 4.59 -28.96 29.88
C THR A 516 4.01 -29.11 28.48
N VAL A 517 4.76 -29.76 27.59
CA VAL A 517 4.33 -30.03 26.21
C VAL A 517 4.01 -31.51 26.06
N ARG A 518 2.84 -31.82 25.51
CA ARG A 518 2.41 -33.19 25.25
C ARG A 518 2.85 -33.65 23.86
N PHE A 519 3.37 -34.88 23.80
CA PHE A 519 3.80 -35.54 22.58
C PHE A 519 3.07 -36.86 22.40
N ALA A 520 2.63 -37.14 21.18
CA ALA A 520 2.18 -38.44 20.71
C ALA A 520 3.37 -39.23 20.14
N ILE A 521 3.49 -40.49 20.55
CA ILE A 521 4.37 -41.49 19.94
C ILE A 521 3.54 -42.69 19.53
N GLY A 522 3.70 -43.15 18.30
CA GLY A 522 2.87 -44.22 17.77
C GLY A 522 3.38 -44.81 16.47
N ASN A 523 2.62 -45.77 15.94
CA ASN A 523 2.78 -46.19 14.56
C ASN A 523 1.42 -46.40 13.89
N ARG A 524 1.36 -46.06 12.61
CA ARG A 524 0.33 -46.56 11.69
C ARG A 524 0.76 -47.91 11.11
N HIS A 525 -0.19 -48.72 10.68
CA HIS A 525 0.04 -50.07 10.18
C HIS A 525 -0.91 -50.41 9.02
N GLU A 526 -0.35 -51.03 7.98
CA GLU A 526 -1.08 -51.60 6.86
C GLU A 526 -0.50 -52.97 6.50
N ARG A 527 -1.36 -53.96 6.24
CA ARG A 527 -0.92 -55.28 5.80
C ARG A 527 -0.58 -55.23 4.31
N VAL A 528 0.65 -55.58 3.96
CA VAL A 528 1.06 -55.68 2.55
C VAL A 528 0.51 -57.01 2.03
N LEU A 529 -0.40 -56.94 1.05
CA LEU A 529 -0.92 -58.13 0.38
C LEU A 529 0.23 -58.79 -0.40
N GLU A 530 0.68 -59.96 0.06
CA GLU A 530 1.67 -60.75 -0.66
C GLU A 530 1.03 -61.71 -1.67
N GLU A 531 1.80 -62.09 -2.67
CA GLU A 531 1.47 -63.20 -3.57
C GLU A 531 1.18 -64.49 -2.76
N PRO A 532 0.29 -65.38 -3.24
CA PRO A 532 -0.27 -66.50 -2.48
C PRO A 532 0.72 -67.51 -1.85
N ASN A 533 2.02 -67.42 -2.15
CA ASN A 533 3.05 -68.37 -1.72
C ASN A 533 4.04 -67.83 -0.68
N ALA A 534 3.85 -66.62 -0.15
CA ALA A 534 4.79 -66.08 0.85
C ALA A 534 4.56 -66.67 2.25
N LYS A 535 5.65 -67.11 2.91
CA LYS A 535 5.62 -67.82 4.20
C LYS A 535 5.42 -66.91 5.43
N THR A 536 5.55 -65.59 5.29
CA THR A 536 5.47 -64.64 6.42
C THR A 536 4.82 -63.34 5.98
N ALA A 537 3.68 -62.98 6.57
CA ALA A 537 3.00 -61.74 6.26
C ALA A 537 3.94 -60.52 6.44
N LYS A 538 3.99 -59.67 5.42
CA LYS A 538 4.66 -58.37 5.47
C LYS A 538 3.71 -57.30 5.96
N HIS A 539 4.22 -56.47 6.86
CA HIS A 539 3.52 -55.37 7.49
C HIS A 539 4.26 -54.08 7.15
N MET A 540 3.58 -53.16 6.48
CA MET A 540 4.05 -51.79 6.33
C MET A 540 3.64 -51.02 7.58
N TRP A 541 4.59 -50.31 8.18
CA TRP A 541 4.32 -49.52 9.36
C TRP A 541 4.99 -48.17 9.25
N THR A 542 4.33 -47.15 9.79
CA THR A 542 4.78 -45.76 9.78
C THR A 542 4.85 -45.28 11.22
N PHE A 543 6.05 -45.25 11.78
CA PHE A 543 6.33 -44.76 13.12
C PHE A 543 6.40 -43.22 13.12
N PHE A 544 5.92 -42.58 14.18
CA PHE A 544 5.93 -41.13 14.33
C PHE A 544 6.13 -40.68 15.77
N VAL A 545 6.71 -39.49 15.93
CA VAL A 545 6.66 -38.68 17.15
C VAL A 545 6.22 -37.28 16.75
N MET A 546 5.18 -36.76 17.39
CA MET A 546 4.61 -35.44 17.09
C MET A 546 4.16 -34.78 18.40
N ALA A 547 4.38 -33.48 18.56
CA ALA A 547 3.71 -32.70 19.59
C ALA A 547 2.20 -32.61 19.30
N ASP A 548 1.40 -32.31 20.33
CA ASP A 548 -0.05 -32.06 20.18
C ASP A 548 -0.34 -30.98 19.12
N SER A 549 0.57 -30.00 18.99
CA SER A 549 0.58 -29.02 17.89
C SER A 549 1.80 -29.24 17.00
N LYS A 550 1.57 -29.46 15.69
CA LYS A 550 2.62 -29.77 14.70
C LYS A 550 3.71 -28.69 14.59
N HIS A 551 3.44 -27.44 14.95
CA HIS A 551 4.42 -26.34 14.89
C HIS A 551 5.47 -26.45 15.99
N LEU A 552 5.10 -27.07 17.12
CA LEU A 552 6.02 -27.28 18.24
C LEU A 552 7.13 -28.28 17.90
N ASP A 553 6.92 -29.17 16.93
CA ASP A 553 7.95 -30.10 16.47
C ASP A 553 9.18 -29.35 15.94
N ALA A 554 8.96 -28.38 15.04
CA ALA A 554 10.01 -27.55 14.47
C ALA A 554 10.61 -26.59 15.51
N ALA A 555 9.79 -26.08 16.43
CA ALA A 555 10.23 -25.09 17.42
C ALA A 555 11.04 -25.71 18.56
N LEU A 556 10.75 -26.96 18.97
CA LEU A 556 11.32 -27.57 20.18
C LEU A 556 12.40 -28.61 19.88
N ILE A 557 12.26 -29.39 18.80
CA ILE A 557 13.13 -30.54 18.53
C ILE A 557 14.24 -30.11 17.57
N GLU A 558 15.49 -30.23 18.02
CA GLU A 558 16.68 -30.03 17.18
C GLU A 558 16.94 -31.24 16.31
N ARG A 559 16.84 -32.43 16.91
CA ARG A 559 17.18 -33.68 16.24
C ARG A 559 16.46 -34.85 16.89
N PHE A 560 16.04 -35.80 16.07
CA PHE A 560 15.32 -37.00 16.51
C PHE A 560 16.03 -38.25 15.99
N VAL A 561 16.42 -39.16 16.88
CA VAL A 561 17.13 -40.40 16.53
C VAL A 561 16.24 -41.60 16.80
N VAL A 562 16.01 -42.41 15.76
CA VAL A 562 15.24 -43.65 15.83
C VAL A 562 16.18 -44.83 15.69
N ARG A 563 16.26 -45.68 16.72
CA ARG A 563 17.06 -46.91 16.74
C ARG A 563 16.15 -48.12 16.54
N LEU A 564 16.31 -48.78 15.41
CA LEU A 564 15.58 -49.97 14.99
C LEU A 564 16.30 -51.26 15.42
N HIS A 565 15.64 -52.40 15.20
CA HIS A 565 16.30 -53.70 15.34
C HIS A 565 17.43 -53.87 14.30
N LYS A 566 18.48 -54.61 14.66
CA LYS A 566 19.69 -54.82 13.82
C LYS A 566 19.44 -55.45 12.43
N THR A 567 18.23 -55.96 12.19
CA THR A 567 17.81 -56.51 10.89
C THR A 567 17.37 -55.44 9.91
N PHE A 568 17.20 -54.19 10.35
CA PHE A 568 16.94 -53.05 9.48
C PHE A 568 18.25 -52.35 9.14
N GLU A 569 18.38 -51.92 7.88
CA GLU A 569 19.53 -51.18 7.39
C GLU A 569 19.07 -49.82 6.83
N PRO A 570 19.56 -48.69 7.35
CA PRO A 570 20.40 -48.58 8.55
C PRO A 570 19.61 -48.89 9.84
N PRO A 571 20.25 -49.43 10.90
CA PRO A 571 19.60 -49.72 12.17
C PRO A 571 19.37 -48.47 13.05
N SER A 572 19.90 -47.32 12.65
CA SER A 572 19.72 -46.03 13.32
C SER A 572 19.49 -44.96 12.26
N ILE A 573 18.45 -44.15 12.45
CA ILE A 573 18.05 -43.10 11.52
C ILE A 573 17.95 -41.80 12.32
N THR A 574 18.50 -40.72 11.77
CA THR A 574 18.49 -39.40 12.41
C THR A 574 17.73 -38.44 11.54
N PHE A 575 16.78 -37.72 12.13
CA PHE A 575 16.03 -36.64 11.52
C PHE A 575 16.47 -35.32 12.14
N THR A 576 16.76 -34.31 11.32
CA THR A 576 17.16 -32.96 11.77
C THR A 576 16.08 -31.92 11.49
N ALA A 577 14.96 -32.32 10.88
CA ALA A 577 13.82 -31.47 10.59
C ALA A 577 12.53 -32.31 10.57
N PRO A 578 11.37 -31.72 10.93
CA PRO A 578 10.08 -32.37 10.78
C PRO A 578 9.71 -32.55 9.29
N PRO A 579 8.80 -33.48 8.95
CA PRO A 579 8.06 -34.35 9.86
C PRO A 579 8.91 -35.53 10.40
N PHE A 580 8.85 -35.79 11.71
CA PHE A 580 9.61 -36.85 12.38
C PHE A 580 8.95 -38.24 12.21
N VAL A 581 8.83 -38.66 10.96
CA VAL A 581 8.07 -39.85 10.54
C VAL A 581 8.98 -40.85 9.82
N LEU A 582 8.82 -42.14 10.14
CA LEU A 582 9.60 -43.24 9.57
C LEU A 582 8.70 -44.37 9.07
N THR A 583 8.74 -44.65 7.78
CA THR A 583 8.03 -45.79 7.17
C THR A 583 8.98 -46.93 6.81
N ARG A 584 8.62 -48.16 7.16
CA ARG A 584 9.37 -49.40 6.85
C ARG A 584 8.41 -50.59 6.68
N VAL A 585 8.93 -51.68 6.11
CA VAL A 585 8.24 -52.97 6.00
C VAL A 585 8.95 -54.00 6.89
N GLY A 586 8.19 -54.77 7.66
CA GLY A 586 8.72 -55.83 8.52
C GLY A 586 7.71 -56.94 8.74
N TRP A 587 8.15 -58.05 9.34
CA TRP A 587 7.32 -59.24 9.57
C TRP A 587 6.94 -59.43 11.05
N GLY A 588 7.54 -58.67 11.97
CA GLY A 588 7.34 -58.84 13.40
C GLY A 588 7.34 -57.52 14.16
N THR A 589 6.77 -57.55 15.37
CA THR A 589 6.77 -56.40 16.28
C THR A 589 8.05 -56.38 17.11
N PHE A 590 8.59 -55.19 17.35
CA PHE A 590 9.75 -54.98 18.21
C PHE A 590 9.64 -53.61 18.90
N THR A 591 10.49 -53.37 19.89
CA THR A 591 10.54 -52.06 20.57
C THR A 591 11.53 -51.15 19.86
N ILE A 592 11.03 -50.05 19.31
CA ILE A 592 11.81 -48.93 18.78
C ILE A 592 12.28 -48.08 19.96
N LYS A 593 13.56 -47.75 20.00
CA LYS A 593 14.14 -46.79 20.96
C LYS A 593 14.34 -45.46 20.25
N CYS A 594 13.88 -44.39 20.87
CA CYS A 594 13.93 -43.04 20.31
C CYS A 594 14.63 -42.09 21.28
N GLU A 595 15.40 -41.15 20.74
CA GLU A 595 16.06 -40.09 21.48
C GLU A 595 15.66 -38.74 20.85
N ILE A 596 15.03 -37.88 21.64
CA ILE A 596 14.65 -36.52 21.24
C ILE A 596 15.69 -35.55 21.80
N TYR A 597 16.37 -34.82 20.93
CA TYR A 597 17.31 -33.77 21.26
C TYR A 597 16.59 -32.43 21.09
N TRP A 598 16.59 -31.62 22.15
CA TRP A 598 15.92 -30.32 22.22
C TRP A 598 16.83 -29.22 21.70
N LYS A 599 16.25 -28.18 21.09
CA LYS A 599 17.02 -27.01 20.62
C LYS A 599 17.75 -26.30 21.75
N HIS A 600 18.87 -25.66 21.41
CA HIS A 600 19.67 -24.87 22.33
C HIS A 600 18.83 -23.89 23.14
N GLY A 601 19.04 -23.85 24.46
CA GLY A 601 18.26 -23.05 25.40
C GLY A 601 17.07 -23.77 26.02
N ILE A 602 16.51 -24.81 25.37
CA ILE A 602 15.43 -25.62 25.94
C ILE A 602 16.03 -26.73 26.81
N GLN A 603 15.68 -26.74 28.10
CA GLN A 603 16.08 -27.81 29.00
C GLN A 603 14.90 -28.73 29.27
N ALA A 604 15.11 -30.04 29.08
CA ALA A 604 14.19 -31.07 29.53
C ALA A 604 14.81 -31.80 30.73
N PRO A 605 14.03 -32.56 31.53
CA PRO A 605 14.54 -33.26 32.70
C PRO A 605 15.62 -34.29 32.31
N THR A 606 15.54 -34.77 31.06
CA THR A 606 16.51 -35.65 30.43
C THR A 606 16.79 -35.13 29.03
N SER A 607 18.05 -34.86 28.69
CA SER A 607 18.46 -34.53 27.32
C SER A 607 19.56 -35.50 26.89
N PRO A 608 19.33 -36.36 25.88
CA PRO A 608 18.08 -36.49 25.12
C PRO A 608 16.93 -37.11 25.94
N THR A 609 15.68 -36.78 25.58
CA THR A 609 14.50 -37.48 26.12
C THR A 609 14.37 -38.83 25.44
N ALA A 610 14.58 -39.90 26.21
CA ALA A 610 14.53 -41.27 25.70
C ALA A 610 13.11 -41.85 25.80
N VAL A 611 12.53 -42.24 24.66
CA VAL A 611 11.18 -42.81 24.58
C VAL A 611 11.25 -44.19 23.92
N LYS A 612 10.40 -45.11 24.34
CA LYS A 612 10.31 -46.47 23.78
C LYS A 612 8.91 -46.71 23.25
N TRP A 613 8.83 -47.25 22.04
CA TRP A 613 7.56 -47.62 21.41
C TRP A 613 7.60 -49.06 20.94
N ARG A 614 6.59 -49.87 21.31
CA ARG A 614 6.44 -51.22 20.80
C ARG A 614 5.51 -51.17 19.60
N LEU A 615 5.99 -51.59 18.43
CA LEU A 615 5.17 -51.64 17.22
C LEU A 615 3.89 -52.44 17.45
N ASP A 616 2.77 -51.86 17.02
CA ASP A 616 1.46 -52.47 17.07
C ASP A 616 0.92 -52.68 15.65
N PHE A 617 0.61 -53.93 15.31
CA PHE A 617 0.06 -54.33 14.01
C PHE A 617 -1.43 -54.70 14.10
N LYS A 618 -2.09 -54.41 15.24
CA LYS A 618 -3.54 -54.56 15.34
C LYS A 618 -4.23 -53.39 14.65
N GLY A 619 -5.20 -53.69 13.79
CA GLY A 619 -5.93 -52.65 13.04
C GLY A 619 -4.99 -51.76 12.25
N GLU A 620 -5.16 -50.45 12.40
CA GLU A 620 -4.31 -49.41 11.78
C GLU A 620 -3.09 -49.03 12.63
N GLY A 621 -2.81 -49.74 13.73
CA GLY A 621 -1.77 -49.41 14.70
C GLY A 621 -2.31 -48.69 15.93
N SER A 622 -1.42 -48.13 16.75
CA SER A 622 -1.79 -47.41 17.99
C SER A 622 -0.80 -46.29 18.32
N GLU A 623 -1.16 -45.45 19.28
CA GLU A 623 -0.35 -44.34 19.77
C GLU A 623 -0.51 -44.16 21.29
N LYS A 624 0.45 -43.47 21.91
CA LYS A 624 0.43 -43.07 23.31
C LYS A 624 0.92 -41.64 23.46
N TYR A 625 0.33 -40.93 24.40
CA TYR A 625 0.75 -39.57 24.76
C TYR A 625 1.70 -39.60 25.97
N PHE A 626 2.67 -38.69 25.97
CA PHE A 626 3.54 -38.43 27.11
C PHE A 626 3.82 -36.93 27.22
N ASP A 627 3.88 -36.44 28.46
CA ASP A 627 4.09 -35.04 28.77
C ASP A 627 5.57 -34.81 29.09
N VAL A 628 6.19 -33.82 28.47
CA VAL A 628 7.58 -33.41 28.72
C VAL A 628 7.57 -32.02 29.35
N PRO A 629 7.99 -31.86 30.61
CA PRO A 629 8.14 -30.55 31.22
C PRO A 629 9.42 -29.90 30.69
N LEU A 630 9.29 -28.86 29.88
CA LEU A 630 10.39 -28.10 29.30
C LEU A 630 10.60 -26.82 30.11
N LEU A 631 11.84 -26.53 30.45
CA LEU A 631 12.29 -25.22 30.90
C LEU A 631 12.72 -24.46 29.65
N ILE A 632 11.93 -23.45 29.29
CA ILE A 632 12.19 -22.57 28.17
C ILE A 632 12.72 -21.27 28.77
N PRO A 633 13.80 -20.66 28.22
CA PRO A 633 14.24 -19.34 28.64
C PRO A 633 13.03 -18.41 28.64
N ARG A 634 12.78 -17.69 29.74
CA ARG A 634 12.01 -16.46 29.60
C ARG A 634 12.88 -15.60 28.70
N VAL A 635 12.44 -15.41 27.47
CA VAL A 635 12.96 -14.30 26.69
C VAL A 635 12.56 -13.09 27.51
N ASP A 636 13.53 -12.44 28.15
CA ASP A 636 13.28 -11.25 28.94
C ASP A 636 12.48 -10.29 28.06
N HIS A 637 11.27 -9.98 28.51
CA HIS A 637 10.28 -9.22 27.72
C HIS A 637 10.78 -7.84 27.30
N SER A 638 11.91 -7.35 27.82
CA SER A 638 12.39 -5.98 27.58
C SER A 638 12.77 -5.70 26.13
N GLU A 639 13.48 -6.60 25.45
CA GLU A 639 13.88 -6.35 24.05
C GLU A 639 12.69 -6.53 23.10
N ASP A 640 11.89 -7.58 23.30
CA ASP A 640 10.63 -7.80 22.57
C ASP A 640 9.64 -6.63 22.74
N ASN A 641 9.55 -6.05 23.94
CA ASN A 641 8.67 -4.90 24.20
C ASN A 641 9.12 -3.65 23.44
N VAL A 642 10.43 -3.40 23.35
CA VAL A 642 10.95 -2.26 22.60
C VAL A 642 10.61 -2.40 21.12
N GLU A 643 10.90 -3.55 20.50
CA GLU A 643 10.57 -3.78 19.10
C GLU A 643 9.07 -3.68 18.82
N ARG A 644 8.24 -4.28 19.69
CA ARG A 644 6.78 -4.20 19.59
C ARG A 644 6.29 -2.78 19.73
N CYS A 645 6.79 -2.01 20.70
CA CYS A 645 6.46 -0.60 20.82
C CYS A 645 6.84 0.19 19.55
N ARG A 646 8.05 -0.01 19.03
CA ARG A 646 8.50 0.70 17.83
C ARG A 646 7.57 0.40 16.67
N LEU A 647 7.30 -0.88 16.45
CA LEU A 647 6.44 -1.36 15.38
C LEU A 647 5.03 -0.79 15.53
N ARG A 648 4.48 -0.85 16.74
CA ARG A 648 3.18 -0.31 17.09
C ARG A 648 3.07 1.18 16.78
N THR A 649 4.02 1.96 17.27
CA THR A 649 4.08 3.42 17.08
C THR A 649 4.11 3.79 15.59
N THR A 650 4.85 3.02 14.80
CA THR A 650 4.96 3.22 13.35
C THR A 650 3.68 2.82 12.62
N ILE A 651 3.07 1.68 12.98
CA ILE A 651 1.79 1.24 12.40
C ILE A 651 0.68 2.24 12.73
N ASP A 652 0.61 2.74 13.95
CA ASP A 652 -0.38 3.76 14.34
C ASP A 652 -0.23 5.04 13.49
N ALA A 653 1.01 5.49 13.25
CA ALA A 653 1.27 6.63 12.37
C ALA A 653 0.86 6.35 10.91
N ILE A 654 1.05 5.12 10.42
CA ILE A 654 0.63 4.70 9.09
C ILE A 654 -0.90 4.63 8.99
N LEU A 655 -1.61 4.09 9.99
CA LEU A 655 -3.06 4.01 9.98
C LEU A 655 -3.69 5.40 10.02
N ALA A 656 -3.12 6.33 10.81
CA ALA A 656 -3.53 7.73 10.79
C ALA A 656 -3.24 8.41 9.44
N GLU A 657 -2.18 8.00 8.73
CA GLU A 657 -1.91 8.44 7.36
C GLU A 657 -2.89 7.83 6.35
N CYS A 658 -3.31 6.57 6.51
CA CYS A 658 -4.34 5.95 5.68
C CYS A 658 -5.64 6.76 5.71
N VAL A 659 -6.06 7.21 6.90
CA VAL A 659 -7.23 8.10 7.06
C VAL A 659 -7.04 9.39 6.25
N ALA A 660 -5.93 10.09 6.44
CA ALA A 660 -5.68 11.35 5.75
C ALA A 660 -5.58 11.18 4.23
N ARG A 661 -4.99 10.08 3.75
CA ARG A 661 -4.89 9.77 2.32
C ARG A 661 -6.21 9.34 1.73
N SER A 662 -7.01 8.60 2.48
CA SER A 662 -8.36 8.27 2.05
C SER A 662 -9.20 9.53 1.85
N ASP A 663 -9.16 10.46 2.80
CA ASP A 663 -9.87 11.72 2.70
C ASP A 663 -9.34 12.58 1.53
N GLU A 664 -8.02 12.60 1.32
CA GLU A 664 -7.35 13.33 0.22
C GLU A 664 -7.77 12.81 -1.16
N TYR A 665 -7.91 11.50 -1.33
CA TYR A 665 -8.24 10.85 -2.61
C TYR A 665 -9.71 10.43 -2.74
N ALA A 666 -10.53 10.65 -1.70
CA ALA A 666 -11.91 10.18 -1.60
C ALA A 666 -12.09 8.69 -1.94
N GLN A 667 -11.13 7.85 -1.50
CA GLN A 667 -11.11 6.40 -1.74
C GLN A 667 -10.64 5.64 -0.49
N PRO A 668 -11.25 4.49 -0.14
CA PRO A 668 -10.73 3.65 0.94
C PRO A 668 -9.32 3.16 0.61
N ILE A 669 -8.50 2.97 1.65
CA ILE A 669 -7.14 2.45 1.49
C ILE A 669 -7.14 0.92 1.52
N TYR A 670 -6.35 0.36 0.62
CA TYR A 670 -5.85 -1.00 0.67
C TYR A 670 -4.39 -0.96 1.14
N LEU A 671 -4.15 -1.26 2.41
CA LEU A 671 -2.84 -1.17 3.01
C LEU A 671 -2.08 -2.49 2.83
N ARG A 672 -1.01 -2.49 2.04
CA ARG A 672 -0.12 -3.63 1.90
C ARG A 672 1.19 -3.39 2.64
N LEU A 673 1.47 -4.22 3.63
CA LEU A 673 2.74 -4.25 4.33
C LEU A 673 3.68 -5.18 3.54
N ALA A 674 4.65 -4.60 2.84
CA ALA A 674 5.57 -5.33 1.98
C ALA A 674 7.04 -5.05 2.35
N GLY A 675 7.92 -5.93 1.88
CA GLY A 675 9.36 -5.78 2.09
C GLY A 675 9.92 -6.77 3.11
N ASN A 676 11.26 -6.81 3.16
CA ASN A 676 12.01 -7.64 4.08
C ASN A 676 11.97 -7.03 5.49
N VAL A 677 10.79 -7.00 6.12
CA VAL A 677 10.72 -7.19 7.59
C VAL A 677 11.69 -8.33 7.91
N PRO A 678 12.53 -8.31 8.98
CA PRO A 678 13.62 -9.28 9.21
C PRO A 678 13.16 -10.75 9.18
N MET A 679 12.88 -11.26 7.99
CA MET A 679 12.28 -12.54 7.66
C MET A 679 13.31 -13.37 6.87
N ARG A 680 14.60 -13.09 7.13
CA ARG A 680 15.69 -13.98 6.72
C ARG A 680 15.56 -15.26 7.53
N ARG A 681 15.33 -16.39 6.85
CA ARG A 681 15.25 -17.82 7.25
C ARG A 681 16.19 -18.34 8.38
N GLU A 682 16.44 -17.57 9.42
CA GLU A 682 17.08 -17.95 10.65
C GLU A 682 15.98 -18.18 11.70
N VAL A 683 16.28 -19.03 12.66
CA VAL A 683 15.31 -19.71 13.53
C VAL A 683 14.49 -18.75 14.44
N GLY A 684 14.75 -17.43 14.41
CA GLY A 684 13.98 -16.38 15.10
C GLY A 684 12.87 -15.69 14.29
N VAL A 685 12.82 -15.87 12.97
CA VAL A 685 11.87 -15.16 12.07
C VAL A 685 10.42 -15.39 12.45
N THR A 686 10.09 -16.63 12.80
CA THR A 686 8.72 -17.06 13.06
C THR A 686 8.05 -16.26 14.18
N ARG A 687 8.82 -15.85 15.20
CA ARG A 687 8.33 -15.03 16.31
C ARG A 687 8.15 -13.57 15.92
N GLN A 688 9.07 -13.01 15.14
CA GLN A 688 8.97 -11.62 14.67
C GLN A 688 7.79 -11.44 13.73
N VAL A 689 7.52 -12.42 12.86
CA VAL A 689 6.30 -12.44 12.02
C VAL A 689 5.05 -12.44 12.90
N ALA A 690 4.99 -13.33 13.90
CA ALA A 690 3.84 -13.42 14.80
C ALA A 690 3.62 -12.11 15.58
N ASN A 691 4.71 -11.49 16.06
CA ASN A 691 4.65 -10.18 16.72
C ASN A 691 4.14 -9.10 15.76
N LEU A 692 4.63 -9.05 14.51
CA LEU A 692 4.13 -8.12 13.49
C LEU A 692 2.65 -8.31 13.24
N VAL A 693 2.19 -9.53 12.99
CA VAL A 693 0.78 -9.82 12.72
C VAL A 693 -0.08 -9.41 13.92
N ALA A 694 0.34 -9.74 15.15
CA ALA A 694 -0.36 -9.36 16.36
C ALA A 694 -0.44 -7.83 16.53
N GLU A 695 0.69 -7.12 16.40
CA GLU A 695 0.72 -5.66 16.54
C GLU A 695 -0.09 -4.96 15.45
N VAL A 696 -0.08 -5.48 14.22
CA VAL A 696 -0.92 -4.95 13.12
C VAL A 696 -2.40 -5.12 13.44
N ILE A 697 -2.82 -6.31 13.88
CA ILE A 697 -4.23 -6.57 14.24
C ILE A 697 -4.64 -5.64 15.39
N ASP A 698 -3.84 -5.60 16.46
CA ASP A 698 -4.12 -4.75 17.62
C ASP A 698 -4.16 -3.26 17.23
N ALA A 699 -3.35 -2.83 16.26
CA ALA A 699 -3.34 -1.45 15.78
C ALA A 699 -4.56 -1.12 14.92
N VAL A 700 -4.97 -2.04 14.06
CA VAL A 700 -6.20 -1.91 13.29
C VAL A 700 -7.41 -1.85 14.22
N GLU A 701 -7.51 -2.75 15.21
CA GLU A 701 -8.62 -2.75 16.18
C GLU A 701 -8.71 -1.44 16.98
N GLN A 702 -7.58 -0.84 17.33
CA GLN A 702 -7.53 0.43 18.06
C GLN A 702 -7.65 1.67 17.19
N SER A 703 -7.44 1.54 15.87
CA SER A 703 -7.53 2.67 14.95
C SER A 703 -8.95 3.25 14.89
N SER A 704 -9.06 4.54 14.57
CA SER A 704 -10.35 5.21 14.36
C SER A 704 -10.85 5.12 12.91
N CYS A 705 -10.24 4.27 12.08
CA CYS A 705 -10.55 4.16 10.66
C CYS A 705 -12.01 3.74 10.45
N THR A 706 -12.70 4.40 9.53
CA THR A 706 -14.03 3.98 9.05
C THR A 706 -13.93 3.07 7.82
N LEU A 707 -15.02 2.42 7.42
CA LEU A 707 -15.04 1.57 6.22
C LEU A 707 -14.77 2.36 4.93
N ALA A 708 -15.10 3.66 4.92
CA ALA A 708 -14.77 4.55 3.82
C ALA A 708 -13.26 4.86 3.74
N GLN A 709 -12.50 4.58 4.81
CA GLN A 709 -11.10 4.96 4.96
C GLN A 709 -10.12 3.81 4.85
N LEU A 710 -10.44 2.64 5.41
CA LEU A 710 -9.59 1.46 5.37
C LEU A 710 -10.45 0.22 5.15
N GLU A 711 -10.20 -0.51 4.07
CA GLU A 711 -10.99 -1.69 3.72
C GLU A 711 -10.22 -3.00 3.96
N CYS A 712 -8.90 -2.99 3.73
CA CYS A 712 -8.05 -4.16 3.89
C CYS A 712 -6.64 -3.81 4.36
N VAL A 713 -6.09 -4.68 5.21
CA VAL A 713 -4.66 -4.77 5.54
C VAL A 713 -4.12 -6.11 5.05
N ASP A 714 -3.14 -6.05 4.17
CA ASP A 714 -2.47 -7.19 3.55
C ASP A 714 -1.03 -7.28 4.02
N ILE A 715 -0.72 -8.34 4.76
CA ILE A 715 0.62 -8.64 5.23
C ILE A 715 1.28 -9.56 4.21
N ALA A 716 2.02 -8.97 3.26
CA ALA A 716 2.59 -9.67 2.14
C ALA A 716 3.93 -10.34 2.50
N TRP A 717 4.19 -11.51 1.92
CA TRP A 717 5.41 -12.32 2.10
C TRP A 717 5.70 -12.73 3.56
N ALA A 718 4.69 -12.70 4.43
CA ALA A 718 4.80 -13.21 5.78
C ALA A 718 4.57 -14.73 5.81
N ASP A 719 5.64 -15.49 6.06
CA ASP A 719 5.54 -16.91 6.41
C ASP A 719 5.00 -17.04 7.84
N VAL A 720 3.68 -16.87 7.98
CA VAL A 720 3.01 -16.97 9.27
C VAL A 720 3.02 -18.43 9.72
N PRO A 721 3.60 -18.75 10.89
CA PRO A 721 3.54 -20.11 11.40
C PRO A 721 2.09 -20.51 11.66
N LEU A 722 1.75 -21.79 11.43
CA LEU A 722 0.34 -22.18 11.50
C LEU A 722 -0.27 -22.17 12.92
N ASP A 723 0.48 -21.72 13.93
CA ASP A 723 0.00 -21.47 15.30
C ASP A 723 -0.52 -20.03 15.54
N VAL A 724 -0.25 -19.09 14.63
CA VAL A 724 -0.91 -17.78 14.66
C VAL A 724 -2.34 -17.99 14.16
N ASP A 725 -3.30 -17.78 15.07
CA ASP A 725 -4.72 -17.94 14.77
C ASP A 725 -5.20 -16.83 13.84
N LEU A 726 -5.09 -17.08 12.53
CA LEU A 726 -5.65 -16.24 11.49
C LEU A 726 -7.17 -16.44 11.30
N SER A 727 -7.85 -17.13 12.22
CA SER A 727 -9.32 -17.23 12.17
C SER A 727 -10.00 -15.86 12.18
N ARG A 728 -9.32 -14.81 12.66
CA ARG A 728 -9.70 -13.41 12.48
C ARG A 728 -9.20 -12.87 11.15
N SER A 729 -9.89 -13.22 10.07
CA SER A 729 -9.72 -12.55 8.77
C SER A 729 -10.30 -11.12 8.74
N VAL A 730 -10.96 -10.70 9.81
CA VAL A 730 -11.59 -9.39 9.95
C VAL A 730 -11.28 -8.82 11.33
N ALA A 731 -10.74 -7.61 11.37
CA ALA A 731 -10.54 -6.81 12.57
C ALA A 731 -11.56 -5.66 12.58
N THR A 732 -12.22 -5.44 13.71
CA THR A 732 -13.17 -4.33 13.86
C THR A 732 -12.45 -3.14 14.50
N THR A 733 -12.35 -2.04 13.77
CA THR A 733 -11.72 -0.81 14.26
C THR A 733 -12.58 -0.15 15.35
N SER A 734 -11.99 0.74 16.16
CA SER A 734 -12.74 1.57 17.10
C SER A 734 -13.75 2.51 16.40
N GLY A 735 -13.50 2.82 15.12
CA GLY A 735 -14.42 3.53 14.22
C GLY A 735 -15.56 2.66 13.67
N GLY A 736 -15.63 1.37 14.01
CA GLY A 736 -16.68 0.45 13.61
C GLY A 736 -16.50 -0.18 12.22
N ALA A 737 -15.35 0.00 11.58
CA ALA A 737 -15.05 -0.60 10.29
C ALA A 737 -14.67 -2.08 10.45
N ALA A 738 -15.23 -2.95 9.61
CA ALA A 738 -14.80 -4.33 9.49
C ALA A 738 -13.68 -4.42 8.45
N VAL A 739 -12.42 -4.31 8.90
CA VAL A 739 -11.24 -4.30 8.04
C VAL A 739 -10.79 -5.74 7.78
N THR A 740 -10.64 -6.11 6.50
CA THR A 740 -10.14 -7.44 6.14
C THR A 740 -8.64 -7.51 6.42
N VAL A 741 -8.20 -8.44 7.28
CA VAL A 741 -6.77 -8.72 7.48
C VAL A 741 -6.43 -9.99 6.72
N ARG A 742 -5.47 -9.90 5.79
CA ARG A 742 -5.02 -11.03 5.00
C ARG A 742 -3.51 -11.17 5.04
N ILE A 743 -3.05 -12.39 4.78
CA ILE A 743 -1.65 -12.68 4.49
C ILE A 743 -1.59 -13.21 3.07
N SER A 744 -0.65 -12.69 2.29
CA SER A 744 -0.47 -13.05 0.89
C SER A 744 1.01 -13.24 0.57
N HIS A 745 1.29 -13.82 -0.59
CA HIS A 745 2.63 -13.77 -1.21
C HIS A 745 2.63 -12.81 -2.39
N ASP A 746 1.77 -11.79 -2.33
CA ASP A 746 1.63 -10.82 -3.42
C ASP A 746 2.80 -9.86 -3.39
N SER A 747 3.27 -9.45 -4.56
CA SER A 747 4.30 -8.42 -4.64
C SER A 747 3.77 -7.03 -4.25
N PRO A 748 4.66 -6.10 -3.87
CA PRO A 748 4.27 -4.79 -3.36
C PRO A 748 3.23 -4.07 -4.22
N ALA A 749 3.41 -4.06 -5.55
CA ALA A 749 2.50 -3.44 -6.51
C ALA A 749 1.65 -4.44 -7.30
N ALA A 750 1.58 -5.71 -6.86
CA ALA A 750 0.70 -6.69 -7.50
C ALA A 750 -0.75 -6.20 -7.47
N VAL A 751 -1.48 -6.45 -8.56
CA VAL A 751 -2.85 -5.96 -8.70
C VAL A 751 -3.72 -6.46 -7.54
N MET A 752 -4.54 -5.56 -6.98
CA MET A 752 -5.42 -5.91 -5.87
C MET A 752 -6.46 -6.96 -6.29
N PRO A 753 -6.95 -7.79 -5.35
CA PRO A 753 -8.07 -8.69 -5.61
C PRO A 753 -9.29 -7.93 -6.14
N ASP A 754 -10.07 -8.56 -7.02
CA ASP A 754 -11.19 -7.92 -7.74
C ASP A 754 -12.21 -7.22 -6.83
N GLN A 755 -12.38 -7.69 -5.59
CA GLN A 755 -13.30 -7.07 -4.64
C GLN A 755 -12.86 -5.67 -4.17
N PHE A 756 -11.56 -5.38 -4.20
CA PHE A 756 -10.94 -4.11 -3.81
C PHE A 756 -10.47 -3.28 -5.01
N ARG A 757 -10.24 -3.93 -6.16
CA ARG A 757 -9.82 -3.29 -7.42
C ARG A 757 -10.82 -2.21 -7.84
N GLU A 758 -10.31 -1.07 -8.31
CA GLU A 758 -11.07 0.14 -8.69
C GLU A 758 -11.85 0.82 -7.54
N LYS A 759 -11.95 0.21 -6.36
CA LYS A 759 -12.61 0.80 -5.17
C LYS A 759 -11.61 1.40 -4.21
N CYS A 760 -10.50 0.70 -3.98
CA CYS A 760 -9.47 1.10 -3.05
C CYS A 760 -8.30 1.78 -3.75
N LEU A 761 -7.59 2.61 -2.99
CA LEU A 761 -6.26 3.10 -3.32
C LEU A 761 -5.21 2.21 -2.66
N LEU A 762 -4.27 1.69 -3.44
CA LEU A 762 -3.15 0.89 -2.90
C LEU A 762 -2.18 1.80 -2.12
N MET A 763 -1.92 1.46 -0.86
CA MET A 763 -0.83 2.02 -0.06
C MET A 763 0.13 0.90 0.33
N VAL A 764 1.39 1.02 -0.09
CA VAL A 764 2.46 0.06 0.19
C VAL A 764 3.34 0.61 1.30
N VAL A 765 3.54 -0.16 2.36
CA VAL A 765 4.58 0.11 3.35
C VAL A 765 5.82 -0.66 2.93
N ASP A 766 6.92 0.07 2.73
CA ASP A 766 8.23 -0.46 2.43
C ASP A 766 9.12 -0.32 3.66
N PHE A 767 9.45 -1.45 4.27
CA PHE A 767 10.40 -1.50 5.36
C PHE A 767 11.84 -1.48 4.82
N ALA A 768 12.58 -0.41 5.09
CA ALA A 768 13.96 -0.17 4.66
C ALA A 768 14.91 -0.01 5.87
N GLN A 769 16.23 0.04 5.69
CA GLN A 769 17.16 0.23 6.83
C GLN A 769 17.14 1.65 7.42
N ALA A 770 17.31 1.78 8.74
CA ALA A 770 17.20 3.06 9.45
C ALA A 770 18.26 4.12 9.11
N LYS A 771 19.48 3.69 8.77
CA LYS A 771 20.58 4.60 8.38
C LYS A 771 20.47 5.06 6.92
N ALA A 772 19.53 4.47 6.19
CA ALA A 772 19.42 4.54 4.75
C ALA A 772 18.12 5.24 4.38
N LEU A 773 18.08 5.87 3.20
CA LEU A 773 16.79 6.29 2.64
C LEU A 773 16.03 5.05 2.16
N SER A 774 14.69 5.12 2.12
CA SER A 774 13.91 4.02 1.53
C SER A 774 14.37 3.82 0.08
N GLY A 775 14.74 2.59 -0.26
CA GLY A 775 15.37 2.24 -1.53
C GLY A 775 16.86 1.93 -1.55
N ASP A 776 17.48 1.92 -0.38
CA ASP A 776 18.93 1.77 -0.21
C ASP A 776 19.34 0.35 0.26
N GLU A 777 18.48 -0.66 0.06
CA GLU A 777 18.74 -2.02 0.53
C GLU A 777 19.74 -2.80 -0.35
N ASP A 778 20.85 -2.23 -0.84
CA ASP A 778 21.87 -3.08 -1.47
C ASP A 778 23.23 -2.40 -1.68
N ARG A 779 24.17 -2.65 -0.74
CA ARG A 779 25.62 -2.74 -1.03
C ARG A 779 26.52 -3.24 0.09
N ALA A 780 26.01 -3.44 1.31
CA ALA A 780 26.76 -4.02 2.43
C ALA A 780 27.00 -5.54 2.25
N GLY A 781 27.76 -5.94 1.23
CA GLY A 781 28.46 -7.23 1.15
C GLY A 781 27.65 -8.52 0.98
N ALA A 782 26.32 -8.48 0.87
CA ALA A 782 25.50 -9.67 0.63
C ALA A 782 25.35 -9.97 -0.87
N ASP A 783 25.46 -11.24 -1.25
CA ASP A 783 25.32 -11.72 -2.62
C ASP A 783 23.97 -11.32 -3.27
N LYS A 784 24.02 -10.54 -4.36
CA LYS A 784 23.05 -10.40 -5.48
C LYS A 784 21.53 -10.29 -5.24
N PHE A 785 21.03 -10.30 -4.01
CA PHE A 785 19.60 -10.43 -3.73
C PHE A 785 19.19 -9.59 -2.51
N SER A 786 19.04 -8.27 -2.62
CA SER A 786 18.23 -7.59 -1.59
C SER A 786 17.70 -6.18 -1.88
N VAL A 787 17.76 -5.60 -3.08
CA VAL A 787 16.97 -4.37 -3.29
C VAL A 787 15.52 -4.68 -2.93
N SER A 788 14.97 -3.99 -1.91
CA SER A 788 13.57 -4.15 -1.50
C SER A 788 12.71 -4.10 -2.76
N SER A 789 11.96 -5.17 -3.00
CA SER A 789 11.11 -5.32 -4.18
C SER A 789 10.15 -4.13 -4.34
N SER A 790 9.75 -3.51 -3.22
CA SER A 790 8.91 -2.31 -3.19
C SER A 790 9.60 -1.14 -3.85
N VAL A 791 10.89 -0.93 -3.59
CA VAL A 791 11.61 0.21 -4.16
C VAL A 791 11.96 -0.09 -5.62
N ALA A 792 12.31 -1.33 -5.93
CA ALA A 792 12.58 -1.75 -7.31
C ALA A 792 11.37 -1.58 -8.24
N CYS A 793 10.13 -1.64 -7.72
CA CYS A 793 8.93 -1.37 -8.50
C CYS A 793 8.45 0.09 -8.44
N CYS A 794 8.93 0.88 -7.48
CA CYS A 794 8.59 2.28 -7.31
C CYS A 794 9.58 3.19 -8.02
N SER A 795 9.12 3.91 -9.03
CA SER A 795 9.97 4.91 -9.67
C SER A 795 10.36 6.07 -8.76
N LEU A 796 9.48 6.46 -7.84
CA LEU A 796 9.62 7.75 -7.16
C LEU A 796 10.24 7.69 -5.77
N VAL A 797 10.32 6.53 -5.13
CA VAL A 797 10.75 6.45 -3.72
C VAL A 797 12.19 6.93 -3.54
N SER A 798 13.12 6.38 -4.32
CA SER A 798 14.55 6.71 -4.22
C SER A 798 14.90 8.17 -4.55
N GLU A 799 13.99 8.90 -5.22
CA GLU A 799 14.22 10.28 -5.64
C GLU A 799 13.33 11.29 -4.90
N LEU A 800 12.02 11.02 -4.78
CA LEU A 800 11.08 11.93 -4.11
C LEU A 800 11.10 11.82 -2.58
N HIS A 801 11.52 10.70 -2.01
CA HIS A 801 11.75 10.59 -0.56
C HIS A 801 13.18 11.02 -0.17
N ASN A 802 13.98 11.46 -1.14
CA ASN A 802 15.32 11.99 -0.91
C ASN A 802 15.24 13.51 -0.66
N PRO A 803 15.55 13.99 0.55
CA PRO A 803 15.46 15.41 0.89
C PRO A 803 16.48 16.28 0.13
N LEU A 804 17.48 15.69 -0.54
CA LEU A 804 18.40 16.41 -1.41
C LEU A 804 17.86 16.63 -2.82
N ILE A 805 16.83 15.88 -3.22
CA ILE A 805 16.14 16.03 -4.51
C ILE A 805 14.81 16.76 -4.30
N ASN A 806 13.96 16.25 -3.41
CA ASN A 806 12.69 16.87 -3.01
C ASN A 806 12.85 17.69 -1.74
N VAL A 807 13.63 18.77 -1.82
CA VAL A 807 13.94 19.65 -0.67
C VAL A 807 12.70 20.15 0.08
N GLY A 808 11.59 20.37 -0.63
CA GLY A 808 10.34 20.84 -0.02
C GLY A 808 9.71 19.84 0.96
N MET A 809 10.11 18.56 0.94
CA MET A 809 9.57 17.58 1.89
C MET A 809 9.97 17.89 3.33
N LEU A 810 11.09 18.58 3.53
CA LEU A 810 11.60 19.00 4.85
C LEU A 810 10.72 20.07 5.52
N ASP A 811 9.89 20.75 4.73
CA ASP A 811 8.88 21.70 5.21
C ASP A 811 7.53 21.03 5.48
N ARG A 812 7.38 19.75 5.10
CA ARG A 812 6.13 18.97 5.17
C ARG A 812 6.26 17.87 6.23
N ILE A 813 6.47 18.30 7.47
CA ILE A 813 6.53 17.42 8.62
C ILE A 813 5.14 17.36 9.28
N VAL A 814 4.57 16.16 9.34
CA VAL A 814 3.24 15.92 9.91
C VAL A 814 3.37 15.08 11.16
N VAL A 815 2.98 15.67 12.29
CA VAL A 815 2.89 14.95 13.57
C VAL A 815 1.59 14.16 13.58
N ARG A 816 1.67 12.83 13.71
CA ARG A 816 0.48 11.97 13.74
C ARG A 816 0.06 11.72 15.20
N PRO A 817 -1.19 12.06 15.57
CA PRO A 817 -1.70 11.82 16.91
C PRO A 817 -1.89 10.32 17.13
N GLU A 818 -1.81 9.91 18.38
CA GLU A 818 -2.18 8.53 18.72
C GLU A 818 -3.68 8.32 18.60
N PRO A 819 -4.11 7.09 18.26
CA PRO A 819 -5.48 6.70 18.52
C PRO A 819 -5.78 6.91 20.00
N VAL A 820 -6.86 7.64 20.29
CA VAL A 820 -7.31 7.87 21.67
C VAL A 820 -7.75 6.52 22.22
N VAL A 821 -6.87 5.84 22.94
CA VAL A 821 -7.22 4.63 23.69
C VAL A 821 -8.23 5.07 24.75
N GLN A 822 -9.50 4.72 24.56
CA GLN A 822 -10.49 4.88 25.63
C GLN A 822 -10.03 4.02 26.80
N ALA A 823 -9.57 4.66 27.87
CA ALA A 823 -9.18 4.01 29.12
C ALA A 823 -10.41 3.28 29.70
N GLY A 824 -10.60 2.01 29.33
CA GLY A 824 -11.84 1.30 29.66
C GLY A 824 -11.83 -0.22 29.54
N ARG A 825 -10.70 -0.86 29.23
CA ARG A 825 -10.58 -2.34 29.31
C ARG A 825 -9.30 -2.73 30.05
N THR A 826 -9.40 -2.76 31.37
CA THR A 826 -8.57 -3.57 32.27
C THR A 826 -9.11 -4.99 32.37
#